data_AF-A0A2V9AMZ7-F1
#
_entry.id   AF-A0A2V9AMZ7-F1
#
_cell.length_a   1.000
_cell.length_b   1.000
_cell.length_c   1.000
_cell.angle_alpha   90.00
_cell.angle_beta   90.00
_cell.angle_gamma   90.00
#
_symmetry.space_group_name_H-M   'P 1'
#
loop_
_entity.id
_entity.type
_entity.pdbx_description
1 polymer ?
#
loop_
_entity_poly.entity_id
_entity_poly.type
_entity_poly.pdbx_seq_one_letter_code
_entity_poly.pdbx_strand_id
1 'polypeptide(L)'
;MLRPDKTNRRNPEPSLLLAARTLLHFSRSPFLRASIFVLLCLAFATCLRADTISGTVKDPTGAVVVNARIEISGGDVSQPIVLTSDESGKFAAPNLSPGKYSVRVRKEGFDEIVAAVDLHGTADLQLSLAIAAQQTSIKVSEKSMAFANSDAVYRQLRDVGLGNTYRCEKFTLAMDAGTFELKSGTITLLGLVNNTETGAIFIGQGHFTLKPFRHIDTQEMVRRSGNPTAEEDFTEVVFRFTAGVYPQFSAALGSRTDTPSEAVTAFQHWKNKVRHRHEVPEGFTQAMFEEETIDNVDADVLAAVYNPKHPPFFNAYMVGTLHKDLRFLVRTRVGAIPQMDSPEEVALINSNGGGMDDGVWYSEHLISEWKAHTASSSEDKRLFATHHYNIETVIAKNNHLFSRAIITFEPLVPGERVLKFALLPTLRVTRVSDQNGQDLHFIQENKKEDGSFYAVLDEAPAMEEEHSIAVEYVGDKVLSDAGNGSYYVGARQSWYPNLNGFGEKALYDLTFKVPHSNVVISVGKLEGESTEAGFAVSHWVTPVPVAVAGFNYGQYKKVDFPDPITHYSISGYYLTDLPDSLRPYQNSAFLGSMAPGAMTKYALDQTRAQMQLCTFYFGRAPYENVEITEQPNFSFGQSWPSLVYLPISAYIDATQRWMLFGRIDAKFSGFVQEVTPHEVAHQWFGHSVAWASYHDQWLSEGFADFAAGLFLEHAVGPKWQKDYIDYWERQRLRILEKNNFGVSPNDAGPLWMGLRLESPRTERAYQGVTYSKGAYVLQMLRSLMYSDQGAGNRDQAFIDMMHDFMESHRNSAASTESFKAIAEKHMSKQMDLQRNGRLDWFFDEWVYGTQIPRYHFKYDVQPGNGGNVKVRVELTQSEVDDQFAMFLPIFADFGKGMVRIGQLAVVGNATRTAIFNMDQQPKKVALNVYKDVLER
;
A
#
# COMPACT_ATOMS: atom_id res chain seq x y z
N MET A 1 33.11 -30.60 16.59
CA MET A 1 34.28 -31.29 17.21
C MET A 1 35.55 -30.60 16.76
N LEU A 2 36.62 -30.65 17.57
CA LEU A 2 38.04 -30.41 17.24
C LEU A 2 38.44 -29.13 16.44
N ARG A 3 38.91 -28.15 17.21
CA ARG A 3 39.95 -27.12 16.92
C ARG A 3 41.35 -27.81 16.68
N PRO A 4 42.49 -27.12 16.37
CA PRO A 4 42.88 -25.78 16.87
C PRO A 4 43.86 -24.85 16.07
N ASP A 5 43.98 -23.59 16.56
CA ASP A 5 45.22 -22.76 16.68
C ASP A 5 46.05 -22.33 15.44
N LYS A 6 46.87 -21.25 15.40
CA LYS A 6 47.26 -20.08 16.26
C LYS A 6 47.96 -19.03 15.32
N THR A 7 48.41 -17.80 15.62
CA THR A 7 48.59 -16.88 16.78
C THR A 7 48.64 -15.44 16.17
N ASN A 8 48.17 -14.29 16.72
CA ASN A 8 48.24 -13.61 18.03
C ASN A 8 49.28 -12.43 18.09
N ARG A 9 48.79 -11.16 18.11
CA ARG A 9 49.47 -9.88 18.47
C ARG A 9 50.54 -9.37 17.45
N ARG A 10 50.77 -8.05 17.24
CA ARG A 10 50.68 -6.87 18.15
C ARG A 10 50.69 -5.52 17.35
N ASN A 11 50.09 -4.46 17.88
CA ASN A 11 50.35 -3.03 17.54
C ASN A 11 51.70 -2.57 18.17
N PRO A 12 52.33 -1.40 17.82
CA PRO A 12 51.70 -0.11 17.45
C PRO A 12 52.40 0.77 16.36
N GLU A 13 51.86 1.98 16.17
CA GLU A 13 52.46 3.18 15.51
C GLU A 13 53.65 3.78 16.34
N PRO A 14 54.33 4.92 15.98
CA PRO A 14 54.04 5.92 14.93
C PRO A 14 55.23 6.62 14.18
N SER A 15 54.86 7.55 13.28
CA SER A 15 55.48 8.89 13.05
C SER A 15 56.63 9.14 12.03
N LEU A 16 56.37 10.12 11.14
CA LEU A 16 57.20 11.27 10.68
C LEU A 16 58.39 11.17 9.67
N LEU A 17 58.26 11.99 8.61
CA LEU A 17 59.23 12.97 8.02
C LEU A 17 60.38 12.58 7.04
N LEU A 18 60.17 13.00 5.76
CA LEU A 18 60.96 14.04 5.01
C LEU A 18 62.12 13.68 4.03
N ALA A 19 62.17 14.48 2.93
CA ALA A 19 63.33 14.97 2.15
C ALA A 19 63.98 14.18 0.97
N ALA A 20 63.74 14.65 -0.27
CA ALA A 20 64.75 15.07 -1.31
C ALA A 20 64.02 15.47 -2.63
N ARG A 21 64.29 16.54 -3.41
CA ARG A 21 65.51 17.22 -3.96
C ARG A 21 66.12 16.53 -5.22
N THR A 22 66.45 17.18 -6.36
CA THR A 22 66.22 18.58 -6.86
C THR A 22 66.63 18.78 -8.36
N LEU A 23 66.17 19.90 -8.97
CA LEU A 23 66.85 20.79 -9.96
C LEU A 23 67.13 20.40 -11.44
N LEU A 24 67.02 21.42 -12.33
CA LEU A 24 67.98 21.96 -13.35
C LEU A 24 67.21 22.73 -14.47
N HIS A 25 67.69 23.80 -15.16
CA HIS A 25 68.62 24.89 -14.80
C HIS A 25 68.59 26.08 -15.83
N PHE A 26 69.38 27.15 -15.59
CA PHE A 26 69.64 28.37 -16.43
C PHE A 26 68.47 29.39 -16.53
N SER A 27 68.59 30.72 -16.38
CA SER A 27 69.67 31.70 -16.07
C SER A 27 70.62 32.21 -17.18
N ARG A 28 70.60 33.54 -17.45
CA ARG A 28 71.75 34.42 -17.85
C ARG A 28 71.49 35.93 -17.60
N SER A 29 72.57 36.73 -17.56
CA SER A 29 72.70 38.16 -17.12
C SER A 29 73.77 38.87 -18.03
N PRO A 30 74.53 39.97 -17.71
CA PRO A 30 74.55 40.97 -16.59
C PRO A 30 74.93 42.48 -16.93
N PHE A 31 75.01 43.36 -15.90
CA PHE A 31 75.87 44.59 -15.75
C PHE A 31 75.70 45.85 -16.69
N LEU A 32 76.10 47.11 -16.38
CA LEU A 32 76.29 47.93 -15.13
C LEU A 32 76.64 49.43 -15.48
N ARG A 33 76.39 50.43 -14.58
CA ARG A 33 76.91 51.85 -14.51
C ARG A 33 76.23 52.94 -15.41
N ALA A 34 76.15 54.25 -15.07
CA ALA A 34 76.35 55.03 -13.81
C ALA A 34 75.85 56.52 -13.91
N SER A 35 75.78 57.24 -12.77
CA SER A 35 75.65 58.72 -12.55
C SER A 35 74.35 59.44 -13.01
N ILE A 36 73.56 60.22 -12.24
CA ILE A 36 73.74 61.26 -11.17
C ILE A 36 73.99 62.69 -11.70
N PHE A 37 72.99 63.60 -11.61
CA PHE A 37 73.05 64.96 -10.97
C PHE A 37 71.68 65.71 -11.01
N VAL A 38 71.43 66.66 -10.07
CA VAL A 38 70.30 67.66 -9.98
C VAL A 38 68.87 67.07 -10.02
N LEU A 39 67.98 67.12 -9.01
CA LEU A 39 67.82 67.79 -7.70
C LEU A 39 67.36 69.28 -7.68
N LEU A 40 66.24 69.53 -6.98
CA LEU A 40 65.55 70.81 -6.69
C LEU A 40 64.85 71.55 -7.87
N CYS A 41 63.56 71.28 -8.04
CA CYS A 41 62.50 72.24 -7.65
C CYS A 41 61.15 71.52 -7.47
N LEU A 42 60.33 71.98 -6.50
CA LEU A 42 59.04 71.35 -6.11
C LEU A 42 57.98 71.61 -7.21
N ALA A 43 57.08 70.71 -7.60
CA ALA A 43 56.74 69.35 -7.13
C ALA A 43 56.15 69.25 -5.70
N PHE A 44 54.93 69.75 -5.52
CA PHE A 44 53.98 69.24 -4.51
C PHE A 44 52.58 69.11 -5.11
N ALA A 45 52.25 67.88 -5.52
CA ALA A 45 50.89 67.45 -5.85
C ALA A 45 50.72 66.03 -5.30
N THR A 46 50.48 65.93 -3.99
CA THR A 46 50.19 64.65 -3.33
C THR A 46 48.83 64.15 -3.81
N CYS A 47 48.84 63.30 -4.83
CA CYS A 47 47.65 62.54 -5.21
C CYS A 47 47.29 61.61 -4.04
N LEU A 48 46.25 61.98 -3.29
CA LEU A 48 45.69 61.15 -2.23
C LEU A 48 45.22 59.84 -2.86
N ARG A 49 45.86 58.72 -2.51
CA ARG A 49 45.29 57.41 -2.75
C ARG A 49 44.14 57.23 -1.77
N ALA A 50 42.94 57.32 -2.32
CA ALA A 50 41.70 56.90 -1.70
C ALA A 50 41.65 55.38 -1.64
N ASP A 51 41.57 54.80 -0.45
CA ASP A 51 41.35 53.36 -0.33
C ASP A 51 39.93 53.00 -0.79
N THR A 52 39.76 51.77 -1.28
CA THR A 52 38.54 51.34 -1.98
C THR A 52 38.19 49.89 -1.65
N ILE A 53 36.92 49.65 -1.30
CA ILE A 53 36.35 48.30 -1.26
C ILE A 53 35.49 48.11 -2.51
N SER A 54 35.78 47.10 -3.32
CA SER A 54 34.94 46.65 -4.42
C SER A 54 34.49 45.20 -4.21
N GLY A 55 33.60 44.72 -5.07
CA GLY A 55 33.30 43.31 -5.14
C GLY A 55 32.29 42.94 -6.21
N THR A 56 32.03 41.65 -6.33
CA THR A 56 30.98 41.05 -7.16
C THR A 56 30.08 40.17 -6.28
N VAL A 57 28.77 40.39 -6.34
CA VAL A 57 27.76 39.59 -5.65
C VAL A 57 27.20 38.52 -6.60
N LYS A 58 27.14 37.28 -6.12
CA LYS A 58 26.70 36.10 -6.87
C LYS A 58 25.75 35.22 -6.08
N ASP A 59 25.07 34.31 -6.76
CA ASP A 59 24.27 33.23 -6.16
C ASP A 59 25.08 31.92 -6.02
N PRO A 60 24.50 30.81 -5.51
CA PRO A 60 25.20 29.53 -5.39
C PRO A 60 25.46 28.81 -6.73
N THR A 61 24.81 29.24 -7.82
CA THR A 61 25.04 28.72 -9.17
C THR A 61 26.19 29.43 -9.89
N GLY A 62 26.62 30.59 -9.35
CA GLY A 62 27.67 31.44 -9.89
C GLY A 62 27.15 32.58 -10.79
N ALA A 63 25.83 32.73 -10.93
CA ALA A 63 25.19 33.85 -11.61
C ALA A 63 25.33 35.15 -10.80
N VAL A 64 25.24 36.30 -11.47
CA VAL A 64 25.43 37.62 -10.84
C VAL A 64 24.13 38.15 -10.24
N VAL A 65 24.20 38.68 -9.02
CA VAL A 65 23.01 39.21 -8.32
C VAL A 65 22.94 40.72 -8.49
N VAL A 66 22.05 41.16 -9.36
CA VAL A 66 21.80 42.57 -9.68
C VAL A 66 20.88 43.20 -8.63
N ASN A 67 21.12 44.47 -8.27
CA ASN A 67 20.38 45.20 -7.23
C ASN A 67 20.31 44.46 -5.88
N ALA A 68 21.40 43.82 -5.46
CA ALA A 68 21.64 43.49 -4.05
C ALA A 68 22.05 44.76 -3.30
N ARG A 69 21.62 44.92 -2.05
CA ARG A 69 21.92 46.10 -1.22
C ARG A 69 23.14 45.81 -0.36
N ILE A 70 24.19 46.63 -0.51
CA ILE A 70 25.44 46.53 0.24
C ILE A 70 25.47 47.65 1.29
N GLU A 71 25.83 47.33 2.52
CA GLU A 71 26.05 48.28 3.61
C GLU A 71 27.48 48.10 4.14
N ILE A 72 28.31 49.14 4.04
CA ILE A 72 29.69 49.15 4.54
C ILE A 72 29.75 50.02 5.80
N SER A 73 30.26 49.44 6.89
CA SER A 73 30.32 50.08 8.21
C SER A 73 31.67 49.79 8.89
N GLY A 74 32.12 50.67 9.79
CA GLY A 74 33.45 50.58 10.41
C GLY A 74 34.42 51.66 9.91
N GLY A 75 35.71 51.51 10.22
CA GLY A 75 36.72 52.56 10.06
C GLY A 75 36.31 53.86 10.77
N ASP A 76 36.60 55.00 10.13
CA ASP A 76 36.22 56.34 10.61
C ASP A 76 34.77 56.74 10.22
N VAL A 77 34.00 55.83 9.62
CA VAL A 77 32.74 56.17 8.92
C VAL A 77 31.57 56.20 9.91
N SER A 78 31.02 57.40 10.14
CA SER A 78 30.02 57.67 11.18
C SER A 78 28.59 57.18 10.88
N GLN A 79 28.26 56.85 9.63
CA GLN A 79 27.03 56.16 9.23
C GLN A 79 27.32 55.17 8.09
N PRO A 80 26.65 54.00 8.02
CA PRO A 80 26.93 53.01 6.98
C PRO A 80 26.79 53.56 5.56
N ILE A 81 27.80 53.32 4.71
CA ILE A 81 27.75 53.63 3.28
C ILE A 81 26.87 52.57 2.61
N VAL A 82 25.75 53.00 2.02
CA VAL A 82 24.78 52.13 1.36
C VAL A 82 24.96 52.21 -0.16
N LEU A 83 25.14 51.05 -0.80
CA LEU A 83 25.27 50.89 -2.25
C LEU A 83 24.34 49.78 -2.76
N THR A 84 24.22 49.67 -4.08
CA THR A 84 23.58 48.55 -4.75
C THR A 84 24.50 47.94 -5.82
N SER A 85 24.38 46.63 -6.08
CA SER A 85 25.14 45.98 -7.15
C SER A 85 24.56 46.31 -8.53
N ASP A 86 25.45 46.54 -9.50
CA ASP A 86 25.11 46.84 -10.89
C ASP A 86 24.63 45.62 -11.70
N GLU A 87 24.36 45.82 -13.00
CA GLU A 87 23.92 44.76 -13.95
C GLU A 87 24.95 43.63 -14.12
N SER A 88 26.21 43.85 -13.76
CA SER A 88 27.26 42.82 -13.72
C SER A 88 27.47 42.22 -12.31
N GLY A 89 26.60 42.56 -11.36
CA GLY A 89 26.65 42.16 -9.96
C GLY A 89 27.69 42.92 -9.13
N LYS A 90 28.29 44.00 -9.64
CA LYS A 90 29.45 44.66 -9.01
C LYS A 90 29.07 45.87 -8.17
N PHE A 91 29.92 46.17 -7.19
CA PHE A 91 29.86 47.41 -6.39
C PHE A 91 31.27 47.95 -6.12
N ALA A 92 31.37 49.25 -5.82
CA ALA A 92 32.62 49.88 -5.39
C ALA A 92 32.36 51.08 -4.46
N ALA A 93 33.09 51.14 -3.35
CA ALA A 93 33.08 52.21 -2.36
C ALA A 93 34.49 52.83 -2.26
N PRO A 94 34.79 53.89 -3.04
CA PRO A 94 36.06 54.61 -2.97
C PRO A 94 36.06 55.70 -1.88
N ASN A 95 37.26 56.18 -1.53
CA ASN A 95 37.50 57.25 -0.54
C ASN A 95 37.27 56.83 0.92
N LEU A 96 37.64 55.59 1.24
CA LEU A 96 37.69 55.09 2.62
C LEU A 96 39.04 55.42 3.28
N SER A 97 39.07 55.52 4.60
CA SER A 97 40.30 55.46 5.40
C SER A 97 40.82 54.02 5.49
N PRO A 98 42.14 53.80 5.62
CA PRO A 98 42.66 52.48 6.00
C PRO A 98 42.11 52.05 7.37
N GLY A 99 41.60 50.82 7.49
CA GLY A 99 40.99 50.34 8.73
C GLY A 99 40.02 49.16 8.56
N LYS A 100 39.36 48.77 9.66
CA LYS A 100 38.49 47.59 9.70
C LYS A 100 37.04 47.93 9.36
N TYR A 101 36.52 47.25 8.35
CA TYR A 101 35.16 47.39 7.84
C TYR A 101 34.38 46.08 7.90
N SER A 102 33.06 46.21 7.92
CA SER A 102 32.07 45.16 7.83
C SER A 102 31.18 45.46 6.64
N VAL A 103 31.20 44.57 5.64
CA VAL A 103 30.46 44.65 4.38
C VAL A 103 29.31 43.67 4.44
N ARG A 104 28.10 44.18 4.64
CA ARG A 104 26.85 43.42 4.71
C ARG A 104 26.15 43.46 3.36
N VAL A 105 25.70 42.32 2.85
CA VAL A 105 24.94 42.24 1.58
C VAL A 105 23.61 41.55 1.80
N ARG A 106 22.54 42.16 1.27
CA ARG A 106 21.16 41.65 1.36
C ARG A 106 20.50 41.62 -0.01
N LYS A 107 19.71 40.60 -0.30
CA LYS A 107 18.80 40.54 -1.44
C LYS A 107 17.54 39.76 -1.04
N GLU A 108 16.38 40.19 -1.51
CA GLU A 108 15.13 39.45 -1.33
C GLU A 108 15.23 38.04 -1.95
N GLY A 109 14.82 37.01 -1.21
CA GLY A 109 15.02 35.60 -1.58
C GLY A 109 16.38 35.00 -1.20
N PHE A 110 17.27 35.76 -0.55
CA PHE A 110 18.62 35.32 -0.16
C PHE A 110 18.92 35.64 1.32
N ASP A 111 19.75 34.81 1.95
CA ASP A 111 20.24 35.04 3.30
C ASP A 111 21.21 36.23 3.35
N GLU A 112 21.20 36.99 4.46
CA GLU A 112 22.12 38.10 4.68
C GLU A 112 23.54 37.59 4.99
N ILE A 113 24.52 38.01 4.17
CA ILE A 113 25.94 37.76 4.42
C ILE A 113 26.64 39.00 4.98
N VAL A 114 27.59 38.80 5.89
CA VAL A 114 28.45 39.86 6.45
C VAL A 114 29.91 39.44 6.34
N ALA A 115 30.71 40.18 5.58
CA ALA A 115 32.13 39.96 5.38
C ALA A 115 32.97 41.03 6.09
N ALA A 116 33.96 40.62 6.88
CA ALA A 116 34.93 41.52 7.51
C ALA A 116 36.11 41.81 6.57
N VAL A 117 36.57 43.07 6.54
CA VAL A 117 37.67 43.55 5.69
C VAL A 117 38.64 44.38 6.52
N ASP A 118 39.94 44.12 6.41
CA ASP A 118 40.99 45.00 6.94
C ASP A 118 41.61 45.74 5.75
N LEU A 119 41.25 47.01 5.57
CA LEU A 119 41.51 47.77 4.35
C LEU A 119 42.82 48.53 4.43
N HIS A 120 43.78 48.16 3.58
CA HIS A 120 45.07 48.83 3.39
C HIS A 120 45.35 48.94 1.87
N GLY A 121 44.71 49.90 1.19
CA GLY A 121 44.74 50.08 -0.27
C GLY A 121 43.42 49.72 -0.95
N THR A 122 43.40 48.62 -1.70
CA THR A 122 42.20 48.16 -2.42
C THR A 122 41.88 46.72 -2.05
N ALA A 123 40.63 46.44 -1.71
CA ALA A 123 40.11 45.10 -1.45
C ALA A 123 38.98 44.79 -2.44
N ASP A 124 39.07 43.67 -3.16
CA ASP A 124 37.98 43.16 -4.01
C ASP A 124 37.37 41.90 -3.38
N LEU A 125 36.04 41.87 -3.26
CA LEU A 125 35.30 40.81 -2.58
C LEU A 125 34.49 39.98 -3.58
N GLN A 126 34.68 38.68 -3.57
CA GLN A 126 33.79 37.73 -4.25
C GLN A 126 32.79 37.19 -3.22
N LEU A 127 31.54 37.65 -3.29
CA LEU A 127 30.50 37.37 -2.29
C LEU A 127 29.41 36.49 -2.90
N SER A 128 29.21 35.28 -2.38
CA SER A 128 28.12 34.39 -2.78
C SER A 128 27.02 34.42 -1.71
N LEU A 129 25.79 34.72 -2.11
CA LEU A 129 24.61 34.68 -1.26
C LEU A 129 24.01 33.27 -1.28
N ALA A 130 23.63 32.73 -0.13
CA ALA A 130 22.80 31.53 -0.06
C ALA A 130 21.34 31.89 -0.39
N ILE A 131 20.63 31.02 -1.11
CA ILE A 131 19.18 31.16 -1.28
C ILE A 131 18.54 31.00 0.10
N ALA A 132 17.72 31.96 0.51
CA ALA A 132 17.08 31.92 1.81
C ALA A 132 16.20 30.67 1.90
N ALA A 133 16.35 29.90 2.97
CA ALA A 133 15.43 28.81 3.26
C ALA A 133 14.03 29.40 3.45
N GLN A 134 13.15 29.18 2.47
CA GLN A 134 11.77 29.65 2.50
C GLN A 134 10.99 28.81 3.52
N GLN A 135 11.20 29.10 4.80
CA GLN A 135 10.49 28.48 5.91
C GLN A 135 9.02 28.91 5.85
N THR A 136 8.19 28.06 5.26
CA THR A 136 6.83 27.82 5.75
C THR A 136 6.93 27.25 7.18
N SER A 137 7.34 28.10 8.12
CA SER A 137 7.45 27.76 9.52
C SER A 137 6.05 27.64 10.12
N ILE A 138 5.50 26.42 10.05
CA ILE A 138 4.70 25.92 11.16
C ILE A 138 5.61 26.06 12.38
N LYS A 139 5.37 27.08 13.20
CA LYS A 139 6.02 27.22 14.49
C LYS A 139 5.46 26.16 15.42
N VAL A 140 5.98 24.94 15.29
CA VAL A 140 5.74 23.84 16.23
C VAL A 140 6.05 24.38 17.62
N SER A 141 5.01 24.63 18.41
CA SER A 141 5.19 25.20 19.72
C SER A 141 5.68 24.11 20.66
N GLU A 142 6.66 24.43 21.53
CA GLU A 142 7.13 23.48 22.55
C GLU A 142 5.97 23.01 23.46
N LYS A 143 4.94 23.86 23.62
CA LYS A 143 3.67 23.54 24.29
C LYS A 143 2.91 22.41 23.58
N SER A 144 2.84 22.40 22.25
CA SER A 144 2.12 21.38 21.48
C SER A 144 2.82 20.02 21.57
N MET A 145 4.16 20.01 21.55
CA MET A 145 4.94 18.77 21.78
C MET A 145 4.80 18.23 23.20
N ALA A 146 4.36 19.01 24.19
CA ALA A 146 4.11 18.54 25.55
C ALA A 146 2.87 17.61 25.65
N PHE A 147 2.04 17.52 24.61
CA PHE A 147 0.90 16.59 24.52
C PHE A 147 1.24 15.25 23.86
N ALA A 148 2.44 15.12 23.28
CA ALA A 148 2.91 13.89 22.64
C ALA A 148 3.36 12.84 23.67
N ASN A 149 2.77 11.65 23.61
CA ASN A 149 3.08 10.45 24.40
C ASN A 149 3.01 10.70 25.92
N SER A 150 2.28 11.73 26.35
CA SER A 150 2.34 12.33 27.68
C SER A 150 1.09 12.15 28.55
N ASP A 151 0.03 11.51 28.03
CA ASP A 151 -1.13 11.16 28.85
C ASP A 151 -0.71 10.31 30.07
N ALA A 152 -1.28 10.63 31.23
CA ALA A 152 -0.90 10.05 32.51
C ALA A 152 -1.25 8.56 32.66
N VAL A 153 -2.24 8.05 31.93
CA VAL A 153 -2.61 6.63 31.94
C VAL A 153 -1.81 5.85 30.89
N TYR A 154 -1.56 6.44 29.71
CA TYR A 154 -0.65 5.90 28.72
C TYR A 154 0.78 5.76 29.27
N ARG A 155 1.29 6.76 30.02
CA ARG A 155 2.58 6.64 30.72
C ARG A 155 2.59 5.47 31.71
N GLN A 156 1.52 5.29 32.50
CA GLN A 156 1.40 4.14 33.41
C GLN A 156 1.47 2.80 32.67
N LEU A 157 0.89 2.70 31.47
CA LEU A 157 0.95 1.50 30.62
C LEU A 157 2.35 1.30 30.02
N ARG A 158 2.94 2.36 29.46
CA ARG A 158 4.27 2.32 28.84
C ARG A 158 5.32 1.85 29.84
N ASP A 159 5.28 2.42 31.04
CA ASP A 159 6.20 2.19 32.14
C ASP A 159 5.76 1.05 33.09
N VAL A 160 4.67 0.34 32.79
CA VAL A 160 4.11 -0.70 33.69
C VAL A 160 5.14 -1.77 34.04
N GLY A 161 5.21 -2.11 35.33
CA GLY A 161 6.08 -3.15 35.87
C GLY A 161 5.33 -4.44 36.24
N LEU A 162 6.00 -5.32 36.99
CA LEU A 162 5.40 -6.52 37.56
C LEU A 162 4.78 -6.22 38.94
N GLY A 163 3.63 -6.83 39.21
CA GLY A 163 2.90 -6.76 40.47
C GLY A 163 3.14 -8.00 41.33
N ASN A 164 2.04 -8.61 41.81
CA ASN A 164 2.09 -9.77 42.69
C ASN A 164 2.20 -11.09 41.91
N THR A 165 3.01 -12.01 42.43
CA THR A 165 3.17 -13.37 41.90
C THR A 165 2.48 -14.40 42.78
N TYR A 166 1.79 -15.34 42.16
CA TYR A 166 1.03 -16.41 42.78
C TYR A 166 1.40 -17.75 42.15
N ARG A 167 1.34 -18.85 42.91
CA ARG A 167 1.46 -20.20 42.35
C ARG A 167 0.22 -20.55 41.52
N CYS A 168 0.42 -21.27 40.42
CA CYS A 168 -0.63 -21.79 39.55
C CYS A 168 -0.40 -23.29 39.36
N GLU A 169 -1.42 -24.11 39.58
CA GLU A 169 -1.36 -25.57 39.51
C GLU A 169 -2.67 -26.08 38.91
N LYS A 170 -2.60 -26.84 37.81
CA LYS A 170 -3.75 -27.52 37.17
C LYS A 170 -4.95 -26.60 36.87
N PHE A 171 -4.68 -25.42 36.32
CA PHE A 171 -5.72 -24.49 35.87
C PHE A 171 -5.93 -24.60 34.35
N THR A 172 -7.16 -24.37 33.89
CA THR A 172 -7.51 -24.38 32.46
C THR A 172 -8.23 -23.10 32.11
N LEU A 173 -7.65 -22.28 31.22
CA LEU A 173 -8.25 -21.07 30.69
C LEU A 173 -8.77 -21.35 29.27
N ALA A 174 -10.09 -21.37 29.08
CA ALA A 174 -10.71 -21.49 27.77
C ALA A 174 -11.12 -20.12 27.24
N MET A 175 -10.73 -19.81 26.00
CA MET A 175 -10.97 -18.54 25.31
C MET A 175 -11.43 -18.85 23.88
N ASP A 176 -12.75 -18.90 23.71
CA ASP A 176 -13.40 -19.34 22.47
C ASP A 176 -12.83 -20.67 21.92
N ALA A 177 -12.20 -20.69 20.75
CA ALA A 177 -11.58 -21.87 20.13
C ALA A 177 -10.24 -22.31 20.77
N GLY A 178 -9.60 -21.44 21.58
CA GLY A 178 -8.31 -21.68 22.23
C GLY A 178 -8.44 -22.13 23.68
N THR A 179 -7.54 -23.01 24.15
CA THR A 179 -7.50 -23.48 25.54
C THR A 179 -6.06 -23.55 26.04
N PHE A 180 -5.81 -22.97 27.22
CA PHE A 180 -4.50 -22.97 27.90
C PHE A 180 -4.58 -23.84 29.15
N GLU A 181 -3.91 -24.99 29.16
CA GLU A 181 -3.67 -25.79 30.36
C GLU A 181 -2.43 -25.28 31.09
N LEU A 182 -2.61 -24.59 32.22
CA LEU A 182 -1.53 -24.16 33.10
C LEU A 182 -1.23 -25.29 34.09
N LYS A 183 -0.43 -26.26 33.63
CA LYS A 183 -0.19 -27.54 34.31
C LYS A 183 0.46 -27.33 35.70
N SER A 184 1.56 -26.58 35.76
CA SER A 184 2.20 -26.13 37.02
C SER A 184 3.10 -24.92 36.79
N GLY A 185 3.22 -24.00 37.77
CA GLY A 185 4.06 -22.81 37.64
C GLY A 185 3.63 -21.62 38.51
N THR A 186 3.78 -20.43 37.96
CA THR A 186 3.42 -19.15 38.59
C THR A 186 2.70 -18.22 37.62
N ILE A 187 1.79 -17.41 38.15
CA ILE A 187 1.19 -16.26 37.46
C ILE A 187 1.66 -14.99 38.16
N THR A 188 2.34 -14.12 37.42
CA THR A 188 2.71 -12.77 37.85
C THR A 188 1.72 -11.78 37.25
N LEU A 189 0.92 -11.09 38.07
CA LEU A 189 0.08 -9.99 37.57
C LEU A 189 0.97 -8.79 37.21
N LEU A 190 0.56 -7.99 36.23
CA LEU A 190 1.21 -6.69 35.99
C LEU A 190 0.82 -5.66 37.07
N GLY A 191 1.55 -4.55 37.12
CA GLY A 191 1.18 -3.41 37.95
C GLY A 191 -0.19 -2.84 37.57
N LEU A 192 -0.97 -2.37 38.55
CA LEU A 192 -2.25 -1.72 38.30
C LEU A 192 -2.06 -0.42 37.52
N VAL A 193 -2.87 -0.23 36.49
CA VAL A 193 -2.96 0.99 35.68
C VAL A 193 -4.31 1.61 35.97
N ASN A 194 -4.38 2.85 36.45
CA ASN A 194 -5.64 3.48 36.84
C ASN A 194 -6.54 2.56 37.70
N ASN A 195 -5.95 1.88 38.68
CA ASN A 195 -6.57 0.87 39.55
C ASN A 195 -7.12 -0.40 38.85
N THR A 196 -6.65 -0.71 37.63
CA THR A 196 -7.14 -1.83 36.80
C THR A 196 -6.02 -2.83 36.49
N GLU A 197 -6.31 -4.13 36.62
CA GLU A 197 -5.48 -5.22 36.08
C GLU A 197 -5.61 -5.30 34.56
N THR A 198 -4.49 -5.12 33.84
CA THR A 198 -4.45 -5.09 32.36
C THR A 198 -3.65 -6.23 31.72
N GLY A 199 -3.09 -7.14 32.53
CA GLY A 199 -2.32 -8.26 32.04
C GLY A 199 -1.70 -9.13 33.13
N ALA A 200 -1.17 -10.27 32.70
CA ALA A 200 -0.51 -11.26 33.55
C ALA A 200 0.56 -12.02 32.77
N ILE A 201 1.49 -12.68 33.45
CA ILE A 201 2.56 -13.50 32.87
C ILE A 201 2.54 -14.86 33.53
N PHE A 202 2.37 -15.92 32.75
CA PHE A 202 2.59 -17.29 33.20
C PHE A 202 4.03 -17.73 32.93
N ILE A 203 4.68 -18.30 33.94
CA ILE A 203 5.96 -19.01 33.84
C ILE A 203 5.81 -20.39 34.47
N GLY A 204 6.09 -21.45 33.73
CA GLY A 204 5.96 -22.82 34.24
C GLY A 204 5.99 -23.88 33.15
N GLN A 205 5.12 -24.89 33.30
CA GLN A 205 4.77 -25.86 32.27
C GLN A 205 3.29 -25.67 31.92
N GLY A 206 2.99 -25.47 30.63
CA GLY A 206 1.62 -25.43 30.14
C GLY A 206 1.48 -25.93 28.71
N HIS A 207 0.24 -25.99 28.23
CA HIS A 207 -0.11 -26.48 26.89
C HIS A 207 -1.22 -25.65 26.29
N PHE A 208 -1.08 -25.29 25.03
CA PHE A 208 -2.09 -24.60 24.25
C PHE A 208 -2.67 -25.54 23.20
N THR A 209 -3.99 -25.64 23.18
CA THR A 209 -4.76 -26.34 22.15
C THR A 209 -5.69 -25.34 21.48
N LEU A 210 -5.65 -25.22 20.16
CA LEU A 210 -6.72 -24.60 19.36
C LEU A 210 -7.39 -25.65 18.50
N LYS A 211 -8.72 -25.72 18.59
CA LYS A 211 -9.55 -26.57 17.75
C LYS A 211 -10.45 -25.72 16.86
N PRO A 212 -10.22 -25.70 15.53
CA PRO A 212 -11.06 -24.95 14.60
C PRO A 212 -12.53 -25.33 14.69
N PHE A 213 -13.42 -24.34 14.60
CA PHE A 213 -14.87 -24.58 14.62
C PHE A 213 -15.42 -25.06 13.26
N ARG A 214 -14.97 -24.44 12.15
CA ARG A 214 -15.42 -24.76 10.79
C ARG A 214 -14.48 -25.74 10.08
N HIS A 215 -15.04 -26.45 9.10
CA HIS A 215 -14.32 -27.48 8.34
C HIS A 215 -13.20 -26.88 7.47
N ILE A 216 -13.41 -25.69 6.91
CA ILE A 216 -12.43 -25.02 6.05
C ILE A 216 -11.13 -24.67 6.81
N ASP A 217 -11.24 -24.13 8.02
CA ASP A 217 -10.11 -23.89 8.93
C ASP A 217 -9.54 -25.19 9.53
N THR A 218 -10.34 -26.25 9.64
CA THR A 218 -9.82 -27.58 9.97
C THR A 218 -8.90 -28.10 8.86
N GLN A 219 -9.25 -27.90 7.58
CA GLN A 219 -8.36 -28.21 6.46
C GLN A 219 -7.13 -27.30 6.44
N GLU A 220 -7.29 -26.00 6.70
CA GLU A 220 -6.18 -25.05 6.70
C GLU A 220 -5.18 -25.34 7.82
N MET A 221 -5.66 -25.71 9.01
CA MET A 221 -4.80 -26.19 10.09
C MET A 221 -3.98 -27.42 9.65
N VAL A 222 -4.60 -28.37 8.94
CA VAL A 222 -3.86 -29.52 8.37
C VAL A 222 -2.84 -29.09 7.30
N ARG A 223 -3.10 -28.04 6.49
CA ARG A 223 -2.11 -27.49 5.54
C ARG A 223 -0.91 -26.84 6.25
N ARG A 224 -1.14 -26.13 7.37
CA ARG A 224 -0.12 -25.40 8.13
C ARG A 224 0.67 -26.30 9.10
N SER A 225 -0.02 -26.97 10.03
CA SER A 225 0.59 -27.74 11.13
C SER A 225 0.69 -29.25 10.85
N GLY A 226 0.09 -29.74 9.76
CA GLY A 226 -0.06 -31.18 9.49
C GLY A 226 -1.13 -31.87 10.35
N ASN A 227 -1.82 -31.15 11.23
CA ASN A 227 -2.76 -31.68 12.21
C ASN A 227 -4.11 -30.94 12.15
N PRO A 228 -5.25 -31.55 12.57
CA PRO A 228 -6.56 -30.90 12.59
C PRO A 228 -6.74 -29.88 13.73
N THR A 229 -5.75 -29.76 14.61
CA THR A 229 -5.67 -28.82 15.74
C THR A 229 -4.28 -28.18 15.75
N ALA A 230 -4.13 -27.02 16.39
CA ALA A 230 -2.83 -26.51 16.79
C ALA A 230 -2.57 -26.94 18.23
N GLU A 231 -1.42 -27.57 18.48
CA GLU A 231 -0.99 -28.01 19.82
C GLU A 231 0.42 -27.45 20.08
N GLU A 232 0.64 -26.84 21.25
CA GLU A 232 1.94 -26.28 21.64
C GLU A 232 2.14 -26.41 23.16
N ASP A 233 3.14 -27.19 23.61
CA ASP A 233 3.62 -27.06 24.98
C ASP A 233 4.40 -25.74 25.11
N PHE A 234 4.13 -24.96 26.15
CA PHE A 234 4.75 -23.65 26.39
C PHE A 234 5.35 -23.53 27.78
N THR A 235 6.36 -22.68 27.93
CA THR A 235 6.99 -22.36 29.22
C THR A 235 6.71 -20.93 29.70
N GLU A 236 6.34 -20.04 28.77
CA GLU A 236 6.13 -18.61 28.99
C GLU A 236 4.92 -18.14 28.17
N VAL A 237 4.00 -17.41 28.80
CA VAL A 237 2.93 -16.68 28.11
C VAL A 237 2.76 -15.31 28.75
N VAL A 238 2.80 -14.26 27.94
CA VAL A 238 2.39 -12.90 28.34
C VAL A 238 0.96 -12.65 27.86
N PHE A 239 0.09 -12.29 28.79
CA PHE A 239 -1.31 -11.95 28.53
C PHE A 239 -1.53 -10.44 28.68
N ARG A 240 -2.20 -9.81 27.71
CA ARG A 240 -2.76 -8.45 27.81
C ARG A 240 -4.27 -8.54 27.59
N PHE A 241 -5.06 -7.86 28.41
CA PHE A 241 -6.51 -8.00 28.39
C PHE A 241 -7.24 -6.80 28.99
N THR A 242 -8.55 -6.71 28.75
CA THR A 242 -9.43 -5.75 29.44
C THR A 242 -9.81 -6.22 30.85
N ALA A 243 -10.22 -5.27 31.71
CA ALA A 243 -10.58 -5.54 33.11
C ALA A 243 -11.59 -6.69 33.29
N GLY A 244 -12.55 -6.83 32.37
CA GLY A 244 -13.58 -7.87 32.40
C GLY A 244 -13.07 -9.30 32.23
N VAL A 245 -11.82 -9.48 31.79
CA VAL A 245 -11.18 -10.79 31.64
C VAL A 245 -10.48 -11.24 32.93
N TYR A 246 -9.99 -10.31 33.75
CA TYR A 246 -9.27 -10.62 34.99
C TYR A 246 -10.00 -11.54 35.99
N PRO A 247 -11.34 -11.47 36.17
CA PRO A 247 -12.07 -12.44 36.99
C PRO A 247 -11.83 -13.91 36.60
N GLN A 248 -11.56 -14.20 35.32
CA GLN A 248 -11.24 -15.55 34.86
C GLN A 248 -9.87 -16.01 35.37
N PHE A 249 -8.88 -15.11 35.41
CA PHE A 249 -7.57 -15.36 36.01
C PHE A 249 -7.61 -15.49 37.53
N SER A 250 -8.54 -14.82 38.22
CA SER A 250 -8.60 -14.81 39.70
C SER A 250 -8.70 -16.22 40.31
N ALA A 251 -9.35 -17.16 39.61
CA ALA A 251 -9.48 -18.56 40.02
C ALA A 251 -8.18 -19.39 39.89
N ALA A 252 -7.18 -18.90 39.14
CA ALA A 252 -5.87 -19.54 38.97
C ALA A 252 -4.85 -19.14 40.05
N LEU A 253 -5.15 -18.10 40.85
CA LEU A 253 -4.21 -17.51 41.80
C LEU A 253 -4.19 -18.30 43.12
N GLY A 254 -3.19 -19.18 43.25
CA GLY A 254 -2.88 -19.90 44.48
C GLY A 254 -2.19 -19.03 45.53
N SER A 255 -1.29 -19.63 46.34
CA SER A 255 -0.54 -18.87 47.33
C SER A 255 0.43 -17.87 46.68
N ARG A 256 0.51 -16.66 47.26
CA ARG A 256 1.51 -15.64 46.88
C ARG A 256 2.92 -16.19 47.09
N THR A 257 3.82 -15.91 46.16
CA THR A 257 5.20 -16.40 46.12
C THR A 257 6.12 -15.33 45.52
N ASP A 258 7.43 -15.50 45.61
CA ASP A 258 8.40 -14.59 44.98
C ASP A 258 8.30 -14.62 43.45
N THR A 259 8.54 -13.47 42.81
CA THR A 259 8.51 -13.32 41.34
C THR A 259 9.74 -13.98 40.71
N PRO A 260 9.59 -14.91 39.75
CA PRO A 260 10.73 -15.53 39.07
C PRO A 260 11.44 -14.52 38.15
N SER A 261 12.75 -14.67 37.99
CA SER A 261 13.58 -13.83 37.09
C SER A 261 13.18 -13.97 35.61
N GLU A 262 12.61 -15.12 35.31
CA GLU A 262 12.04 -15.54 34.05
C GLU A 262 10.82 -14.68 33.68
N ALA A 263 9.97 -14.28 34.65
CA ALA A 263 8.84 -13.38 34.38
C ALA A 263 9.29 -11.96 34.02
N VAL A 264 10.42 -11.49 34.59
CA VAL A 264 11.05 -10.22 34.19
C VAL A 264 11.59 -10.32 32.78
N THR A 265 12.28 -11.42 32.47
CA THR A 265 12.88 -11.68 31.15
C THR A 265 11.81 -11.78 30.06
N ALA A 266 10.77 -12.56 30.30
CA ALA A 266 9.58 -12.70 29.46
C ALA A 266 8.95 -11.34 29.12
N PHE A 267 8.72 -10.49 30.13
CA PHE A 267 8.08 -9.21 29.90
C PHE A 267 8.93 -8.25 29.07
N GLN A 268 10.26 -8.28 29.25
CA GLN A 268 11.17 -7.46 28.44
C GLN A 268 11.31 -8.01 27.01
N HIS A 269 11.33 -9.34 26.82
CA HIS A 269 11.27 -9.94 25.48
C HIS A 269 9.96 -9.59 24.75
N TRP A 270 8.82 -9.68 25.44
CA TRP A 270 7.52 -9.25 24.91
C TRP A 270 7.50 -7.76 24.56
N LYS A 271 7.92 -6.87 25.49
CA LYS A 271 8.01 -5.42 25.23
C LYS A 271 8.91 -5.15 24.02
N ASN A 272 10.07 -5.79 23.93
CA ASN A 272 10.96 -5.62 22.78
C ASN A 272 10.30 -6.07 21.47
N LYS A 273 9.64 -7.23 21.47
CA LYS A 273 8.97 -7.82 20.30
C LYS A 273 7.80 -6.99 19.78
N VAL A 274 6.95 -6.42 20.65
CA VAL A 274 5.76 -5.67 20.22
C VAL A 274 5.99 -4.16 20.07
N ARG A 275 7.07 -3.61 20.65
CA ARG A 275 7.37 -2.17 20.62
C ARG A 275 8.52 -1.78 19.68
N HIS A 276 9.03 -2.67 18.85
CA HIS A 276 10.05 -2.35 17.84
C HIS A 276 9.55 -2.64 16.43
N ARG A 277 9.90 -1.75 15.49
CA ARG A 277 9.54 -1.82 14.08
C ARG A 277 10.80 -1.90 13.23
N HIS A 278 10.90 -2.94 12.42
CA HIS A 278 12.01 -3.22 11.52
C HIS A 278 11.94 -2.29 10.29
N GLU A 279 13.10 -1.84 9.79
CA GLU A 279 13.13 -1.03 8.56
C GLU A 279 12.99 -1.87 7.29
N VAL A 280 13.26 -3.19 7.40
CA VAL A 280 13.03 -4.22 6.39
C VAL A 280 12.51 -5.45 7.13
N PRO A 281 11.24 -5.85 6.96
CA PRO A 281 10.70 -7.09 7.51
C PRO A 281 11.37 -8.33 6.89
N GLU A 282 11.46 -9.43 7.64
CA GLU A 282 12.04 -10.69 7.18
C GLU A 282 11.06 -11.54 6.34
N GLY A 283 9.75 -11.28 6.44
CA GLY A 283 8.69 -12.04 5.76
C GLY A 283 7.31 -11.37 5.82
N PHE A 284 6.34 -11.98 5.14
CA PHE A 284 5.01 -11.39 4.91
C PHE A 284 4.22 -11.07 6.19
N THR A 285 4.16 -12.00 7.15
CA THR A 285 3.44 -11.78 8.42
C THR A 285 4.06 -10.62 9.20
N GLN A 286 5.39 -10.50 9.16
CA GLN A 286 6.06 -9.37 9.79
C GLN A 286 5.77 -8.05 9.06
N ALA A 287 5.79 -8.03 7.73
CA ALA A 287 5.44 -6.84 6.95
C ALA A 287 4.00 -6.37 7.25
N MET A 288 3.05 -7.29 7.31
CA MET A 288 1.64 -7.02 7.67
C MET A 288 1.51 -6.29 9.02
N PHE A 289 2.29 -6.67 10.04
CA PHE A 289 2.24 -6.05 11.38
C PHE A 289 3.19 -4.85 11.58
N GLU A 290 4.05 -4.52 10.62
CA GLU A 290 5.11 -3.53 10.80
C GLU A 290 5.28 -2.50 9.67
N GLU A 291 4.69 -2.66 8.47
CA GLU A 291 5.02 -1.82 7.31
C GLU A 291 4.49 -0.38 7.41
N GLU A 292 3.23 -0.11 7.05
CA GLU A 292 2.65 1.25 7.18
C GLU A 292 1.99 1.49 8.54
N THR A 293 1.55 0.44 9.25
CA THR A 293 0.97 0.54 10.61
C THR A 293 1.46 -0.59 11.51
N ILE A 294 1.52 -0.34 12.82
CA ILE A 294 1.93 -1.28 13.86
C ILE A 294 1.03 -1.09 15.10
N ASP A 295 0.49 -2.17 15.66
CA ASP A 295 -0.41 -2.09 16.83
C ASP A 295 0.35 -1.64 18.09
N ASN A 296 -0.01 -0.49 18.64
CA ASN A 296 0.46 -0.06 19.96
C ASN A 296 -0.44 -0.71 21.01
N VAL A 297 -0.07 -1.92 21.45
CA VAL A 297 -0.88 -2.73 22.39
C VAL A 297 -1.21 -1.97 23.68
N ASP A 298 -0.38 -1.01 24.09
CA ASP A 298 -0.65 -0.17 25.26
C ASP A 298 -1.68 0.95 24.97
N ALA A 299 -1.81 1.43 23.73
CA ALA A 299 -2.90 2.32 23.32
C ALA A 299 -4.24 1.57 23.19
N ASP A 300 -4.21 0.31 22.72
CA ASP A 300 -5.40 -0.56 22.69
C ASP A 300 -5.90 -0.83 24.12
N VAL A 301 -4.99 -1.07 25.08
CA VAL A 301 -5.33 -1.18 26.52
C VAL A 301 -5.86 0.14 27.08
N LEU A 302 -5.32 1.29 26.66
CA LEU A 302 -5.73 2.62 27.14
C LEU A 302 -7.23 2.89 26.87
N ALA A 303 -7.72 2.54 25.68
CA ALA A 303 -9.15 2.65 25.35
C ALA A 303 -10.02 1.87 26.34
N ALA A 304 -9.64 0.63 26.66
CA ALA A 304 -10.32 -0.21 27.62
C ALA A 304 -10.20 0.24 29.09
N VAL A 305 -9.17 1.00 29.45
CA VAL A 305 -9.01 1.58 30.80
C VAL A 305 -9.86 2.85 30.97
N TYR A 306 -10.13 3.58 29.88
CA TYR A 306 -11.04 4.74 29.92
C TYR A 306 -12.51 4.37 29.81
N ASN A 307 -12.87 3.38 28.97
CA ASN A 307 -14.25 2.99 28.75
C ASN A 307 -14.55 1.61 29.38
N PRO A 308 -15.30 1.54 30.51
CA PRO A 308 -15.77 0.28 31.07
C PRO A 308 -16.74 -0.52 30.16
N LYS A 309 -17.22 0.09 29.07
CA LYS A 309 -18.00 -0.58 28.01
C LYS A 309 -17.14 -0.97 26.79
N HIS A 310 -15.82 -0.73 26.81
CA HIS A 310 -14.94 -1.08 25.71
C HIS A 310 -15.07 -2.57 25.40
N PRO A 311 -15.22 -2.96 24.12
CA PRO A 311 -15.36 -4.36 23.73
C PRO A 311 -14.19 -5.21 24.27
N PRO A 312 -14.45 -6.37 24.90
CA PRO A 312 -13.40 -7.16 25.51
C PRO A 312 -12.37 -7.65 24.48
N PHE A 313 -11.10 -7.61 24.88
CA PHE A 313 -10.01 -8.26 24.17
C PHE A 313 -9.13 -9.06 25.13
N PHE A 314 -8.47 -10.07 24.56
CA PHE A 314 -7.51 -10.95 25.21
C PHE A 314 -6.43 -11.31 24.18
N ASN A 315 -5.21 -10.86 24.40
CA ASN A 315 -4.05 -11.17 23.56
C ASN A 315 -3.06 -12.01 24.37
N ALA A 316 -2.75 -13.22 23.89
CA ALA A 316 -1.79 -14.14 24.49
C ALA A 316 -0.57 -14.32 23.55
N TYR A 317 0.62 -13.96 24.05
CA TYR A 317 1.89 -14.07 23.33
C TYR A 317 2.69 -15.21 23.96
N MET A 318 2.84 -16.31 23.25
CA MET A 318 3.41 -17.56 23.76
C MET A 318 4.84 -17.78 23.26
N VAL A 319 5.72 -18.23 24.16
CA VAL A 319 6.99 -18.86 23.78
C VAL A 319 6.83 -20.37 23.97
N GLY A 320 6.50 -21.03 22.85
CA GLY A 320 6.29 -22.46 22.76
C GLY A 320 7.59 -23.26 22.70
N THR A 321 7.48 -24.58 22.80
CA THR A 321 8.54 -25.54 22.53
C THR A 321 8.94 -25.55 21.05
N LEU A 322 7.96 -25.50 20.15
CA LEU A 322 8.16 -25.43 18.70
C LEU A 322 8.33 -23.98 18.27
N HIS A 323 7.28 -23.16 18.41
CA HIS A 323 7.22 -21.80 17.86
C HIS A 323 7.63 -20.74 18.89
N LYS A 324 8.39 -19.71 18.48
CA LYS A 324 8.93 -18.67 19.39
C LYS A 324 8.13 -17.36 19.36
N ASP A 325 7.11 -17.28 18.52
CA ASP A 325 6.12 -16.22 18.54
C ASP A 325 4.75 -16.69 18.05
N LEU A 326 4.14 -17.58 18.84
CA LEU A 326 2.75 -17.98 18.62
C LEU A 326 1.83 -16.99 19.35
N ARG A 327 1.03 -16.25 18.59
CA ARG A 327 0.11 -15.22 19.11
C ARG A 327 -1.32 -15.71 18.96
N PHE A 328 -2.06 -15.81 20.06
CA PHE A 328 -3.50 -16.08 20.06
C PHE A 328 -4.24 -14.82 20.50
N LEU A 329 -5.16 -14.34 19.66
CA LEU A 329 -5.86 -13.07 19.84
C LEU A 329 -7.36 -13.31 19.86
N VAL A 330 -8.06 -12.64 20.78
CA VAL A 330 -9.52 -12.49 20.80
C VAL A 330 -9.80 -10.99 20.93
N ARG A 331 -10.40 -10.35 19.93
CA ARG A 331 -10.58 -8.89 19.84
C ARG A 331 -12.00 -8.56 19.33
N THR A 332 -12.95 -8.38 20.24
CA THR A 332 -14.40 -8.39 19.93
C THR A 332 -14.98 -7.16 19.23
N ARG A 333 -14.16 -6.24 18.71
CA ARG A 333 -14.65 -5.11 17.90
C ARG A 333 -13.74 -4.72 16.75
N VAL A 334 -12.46 -4.45 16.99
CA VAL A 334 -11.53 -4.03 15.90
C VAL A 334 -11.04 -5.20 15.02
N GLY A 335 -11.61 -6.39 15.17
CA GLY A 335 -11.12 -7.62 14.57
C GLY A 335 -9.82 -8.12 15.21
N ALA A 336 -9.48 -9.39 14.96
CA ALA A 336 -8.24 -9.98 15.43
C ALA A 336 -7.02 -9.36 14.74
N ILE A 337 -7.12 -9.12 13.43
CA ILE A 337 -6.05 -8.65 12.54
C ILE A 337 -6.58 -7.46 11.71
N PRO A 338 -6.73 -6.26 12.31
CA PRO A 338 -7.22 -5.07 11.59
C PRO A 338 -6.37 -4.70 10.36
N GLN A 339 -5.11 -5.13 10.30
CA GLN A 339 -4.21 -4.98 9.15
C GLN A 339 -4.65 -5.78 7.90
N MET A 340 -5.65 -6.66 8.04
CA MET A 340 -6.25 -7.45 6.96
C MET A 340 -7.71 -7.08 6.70
N ASP A 341 -8.25 -5.99 7.26
CA ASP A 341 -9.70 -5.74 7.29
C ASP A 341 -10.49 -6.97 7.80
N SER A 342 -10.00 -7.64 8.86
CA SER A 342 -10.58 -8.90 9.36
C SER A 342 -11.88 -8.63 10.15
N PRO A 343 -13.05 -9.16 9.73
CA PRO A 343 -14.28 -9.15 10.53
C PRO A 343 -14.25 -10.21 11.66
N GLU A 344 -13.27 -11.12 11.67
CA GLU A 344 -13.17 -12.17 12.69
C GLU A 344 -12.57 -11.68 14.02
N GLU A 345 -13.12 -12.13 15.16
CA GLU A 345 -12.60 -11.79 16.49
C GLU A 345 -11.41 -12.65 16.92
N VAL A 346 -11.28 -13.89 16.42
CA VAL A 346 -10.39 -14.91 16.98
C VAL A 346 -9.33 -15.33 15.97
N ALA A 347 -8.05 -15.11 16.27
CA ALA A 347 -6.94 -15.53 15.41
C ALA A 347 -5.82 -16.28 16.13
N LEU A 348 -5.12 -17.12 15.37
CA LEU A 348 -3.85 -17.74 15.75
C LEU A 348 -2.81 -17.47 14.66
N ILE A 349 -1.69 -16.87 15.07
CA ILE A 349 -0.65 -16.36 14.18
C ILE A 349 0.70 -16.93 14.63
N ASN A 350 1.46 -17.52 13.72
CA ASN A 350 2.87 -17.81 13.92
C ASN A 350 3.67 -16.68 13.26
N SER A 351 4.29 -15.82 14.08
CA SER A 351 4.98 -14.59 13.66
C SER A 351 6.51 -14.74 13.80
N ASN A 352 7.07 -15.76 13.13
CA ASN A 352 8.44 -16.23 13.31
C ASN A 352 9.44 -15.59 12.31
N GLY A 353 9.06 -14.48 11.67
CA GLY A 353 9.90 -13.63 10.81
C GLY A 353 10.15 -14.22 9.42
N GLY A 354 10.67 -15.44 9.36
CA GLY A 354 11.02 -16.15 8.12
C GLY A 354 10.86 -17.67 8.20
N GLY A 355 10.03 -18.17 9.12
CA GLY A 355 9.72 -19.61 9.22
C GLY A 355 8.94 -20.12 8.00
N MET A 356 9.18 -21.37 7.58
CA MET A 356 8.38 -22.02 6.51
C MET A 356 6.91 -22.28 6.90
N ASP A 357 6.59 -22.00 8.17
CA ASP A 357 5.32 -22.14 8.87
C ASP A 357 4.77 -20.77 9.38
N ASP A 358 5.45 -19.67 9.04
CA ASP A 358 5.03 -18.30 9.36
C ASP A 358 3.71 -17.95 8.64
N GLY A 359 2.79 -17.27 9.32
CA GLY A 359 1.48 -16.91 8.78
C GLY A 359 0.31 -16.91 9.76
N VAL A 360 -0.86 -16.53 9.26
CA VAL A 360 -2.15 -16.58 9.95
C VAL A 360 -2.77 -17.97 9.78
N TRP A 361 -2.68 -18.80 10.82
CA TRP A 361 -3.15 -20.20 10.77
C TRP A 361 -4.67 -20.30 10.96
N TYR A 362 -5.22 -19.44 11.82
CA TYR A 362 -6.65 -19.38 12.15
C TYR A 362 -7.09 -17.91 12.17
N SER A 363 -8.27 -17.63 11.62
CA SER A 363 -8.99 -16.38 11.76
C SER A 363 -10.47 -16.71 11.52
N GLU A 364 -11.29 -16.65 12.57
CA GLU A 364 -12.72 -17.03 12.53
C GLU A 364 -13.55 -16.22 13.53
N HIS A 365 -14.84 -16.01 13.22
CA HIS A 365 -15.79 -15.36 14.12
C HIS A 365 -15.99 -16.15 15.42
N LEU A 366 -16.48 -15.50 16.49
CA LEU A 366 -16.75 -16.18 17.76
C LEU A 366 -17.66 -17.41 17.57
N ILE A 367 -17.36 -18.49 18.29
CA ILE A 367 -18.18 -19.70 18.31
C ILE A 367 -19.60 -19.42 18.80
N SER A 368 -19.81 -18.36 19.58
CA SER A 368 -21.15 -17.86 19.95
C SER A 368 -21.94 -17.33 18.75
N GLU A 369 -21.30 -16.62 17.83
CA GLU A 369 -21.95 -15.96 16.69
C GLU A 369 -22.25 -16.97 15.58
N TRP A 370 -21.37 -17.94 15.36
CA TRP A 370 -21.68 -19.11 14.54
C TRP A 370 -22.86 -19.93 15.08
N LYS A 371 -22.97 -20.11 16.40
CA LYS A 371 -24.13 -20.78 17.02
C LYS A 371 -25.41 -19.93 16.96
N ALA A 372 -25.28 -18.61 17.02
CA ALA A 372 -26.40 -17.67 16.87
C ALA A 372 -26.83 -17.47 15.41
N HIS A 373 -26.01 -17.88 14.44
CA HIS A 373 -26.15 -17.59 13.00
C HIS A 373 -26.08 -16.07 12.70
N THR A 374 -25.23 -15.35 13.44
CA THR A 374 -24.98 -13.91 13.26
C THR A 374 -23.67 -13.61 12.54
N ALA A 375 -22.68 -14.52 12.64
CA ALA A 375 -21.35 -14.39 12.05
C ALA A 375 -21.40 -13.98 10.56
N SER A 376 -20.80 -12.83 10.23
CA SER A 376 -20.88 -12.22 8.91
C SER A 376 -19.68 -11.32 8.58
N SER A 377 -19.17 -11.47 7.36
CA SER A 377 -18.15 -10.59 6.78
C SER A 377 -18.57 -9.12 6.68
N SER A 378 -19.84 -8.78 6.90
CA SER A 378 -20.39 -7.42 6.87
C SER A 378 -20.61 -6.80 8.26
N GLU A 379 -20.04 -7.37 9.31
CA GLU A 379 -20.12 -6.84 10.68
C GLU A 379 -19.28 -5.56 10.84
N ASP A 380 -19.90 -4.48 11.32
CA ASP A 380 -19.20 -3.20 11.50
C ASP A 380 -18.24 -3.24 12.69
N LYS A 381 -16.95 -3.30 12.38
CA LYS A 381 -15.83 -3.37 13.33
C LYS A 381 -15.27 -2.01 13.76
N ARG A 382 -15.73 -0.91 13.17
CA ARG A 382 -15.22 0.44 13.45
C ARG A 382 -15.62 0.92 14.85
N LEU A 383 -14.78 1.76 15.47
CA LEU A 383 -15.12 2.46 16.72
C LEU A 383 -15.75 3.84 16.46
N PHE A 384 -15.42 4.44 15.31
CA PHE A 384 -15.87 5.75 14.85
C PHE A 384 -16.12 5.65 13.33
N ALA A 385 -17.11 6.35 12.79
CA ALA A 385 -17.31 6.51 11.36
C ALA A 385 -16.75 7.85 10.89
N THR A 386 -15.95 7.90 9.83
CA THR A 386 -15.50 9.16 9.23
C THR A 386 -16.45 9.61 8.13
N HIS A 387 -16.81 10.89 8.12
CA HIS A 387 -17.68 11.47 7.10
C HIS A 387 -16.92 12.40 6.14
N HIS A 388 -15.97 13.18 6.65
CA HIS A 388 -15.29 14.20 5.86
C HIS A 388 -13.82 14.41 6.28
N TYR A 389 -12.96 14.63 5.29
CA TYR A 389 -11.58 15.08 5.42
C TYR A 389 -11.37 16.38 4.66
N ASN A 390 -11.08 17.48 5.35
CA ASN A 390 -10.50 18.68 4.72
C ASN A 390 -8.99 18.65 4.95
N ILE A 391 -8.18 18.61 3.89
CA ILE A 391 -6.73 18.45 3.97
C ILE A 391 -6.03 19.53 3.16
N GLU A 392 -5.32 20.44 3.83
CA GLU A 392 -4.31 21.30 3.17
C GLU A 392 -2.94 20.62 3.24
N THR A 393 -2.22 20.59 2.11
CA THR A 393 -0.90 19.96 1.97
C THR A 393 0.05 20.83 1.15
N VAL A 394 1.17 21.22 1.74
CA VAL A 394 2.29 21.87 1.07
C VAL A 394 3.37 20.84 0.77
N ILE A 395 3.73 20.69 -0.50
CA ILE A 395 4.90 19.89 -0.93
C ILE A 395 6.02 20.87 -1.25
N ALA A 396 7.06 20.90 -0.42
CA ALA A 396 8.19 21.80 -0.60
C ALA A 396 9.13 21.34 -1.72
N LYS A 397 10.05 22.22 -2.18
CA LYS A 397 11.00 21.95 -3.28
C LYS A 397 11.97 20.79 -3.03
N ASN A 398 12.11 20.34 -1.78
CA ASN A 398 12.87 19.16 -1.37
C ASN A 398 11.98 17.90 -1.18
N ASN A 399 10.71 17.97 -1.60
CA ASN A 399 9.66 16.95 -1.43
C ASN A 399 9.28 16.66 0.04
N HIS A 400 9.67 17.53 0.98
CA HIS A 400 9.15 17.49 2.35
C HIS A 400 7.69 17.95 2.36
N LEU A 401 6.86 17.22 3.09
CA LEU A 401 5.42 17.44 3.16
C LEU A 401 5.06 18.12 4.49
N PHE A 402 4.25 19.18 4.42
CA PHE A 402 3.65 19.86 5.56
C PHE A 402 2.14 19.86 5.37
N SER A 403 1.36 19.30 6.30
CA SER A 403 -0.08 19.16 6.11
C SER A 403 -0.87 19.43 7.39
N ARG A 404 -2.13 19.83 7.17
CA ARG A 404 -3.16 19.95 8.20
C ARG A 404 -4.42 19.27 7.70
N ALA A 405 -4.85 18.21 8.39
CA ALA A 405 -6.11 17.53 8.15
C ALA A 405 -7.12 17.92 9.24
N ILE A 406 -8.31 18.34 8.86
CA ILE A 406 -9.51 18.37 9.71
C ILE A 406 -10.31 17.11 9.39
N ILE A 407 -10.59 16.31 10.40
CA ILE A 407 -11.23 15.00 10.26
C ILE A 407 -12.56 15.05 11.02
N THR A 408 -13.67 14.86 10.31
CA THR A 408 -15.04 14.86 10.87
C THR A 408 -15.56 13.44 11.00
N PHE A 409 -16.02 13.06 12.19
CA PHE A 409 -16.41 11.70 12.53
C PHE A 409 -17.57 11.62 13.55
N GLU A 410 -18.30 10.52 13.54
CA GLU A 410 -19.30 10.13 14.56
C GLU A 410 -18.76 8.93 15.38
N PRO A 411 -18.90 8.90 16.72
CA PRO A 411 -18.60 7.69 17.50
C PRO A 411 -19.66 6.60 17.31
N LEU A 412 -19.22 5.37 17.04
CA LEU A 412 -20.10 4.20 16.88
C LEU A 412 -20.23 3.37 18.17
N VAL A 413 -19.37 3.62 19.16
CA VAL A 413 -19.34 2.88 20.44
C VAL A 413 -19.36 3.89 21.61
N PRO A 414 -20.40 3.90 22.47
CA PRO A 414 -20.51 4.86 23.56
C PRO A 414 -19.36 4.77 24.57
N GLY A 415 -18.63 5.87 24.72
CA GLY A 415 -17.54 6.04 25.70
C GLY A 415 -16.13 5.94 25.10
N GLU A 416 -15.97 5.60 23.83
CA GLU A 416 -14.66 5.56 23.18
C GLU A 416 -14.05 6.96 23.00
N ARG A 417 -12.75 7.09 23.28
CA ARG A 417 -12.02 8.37 23.25
C ARG A 417 -10.58 8.26 22.76
N VAL A 418 -10.22 7.12 22.16
CA VAL A 418 -8.90 6.84 21.59
C VAL A 418 -9.09 6.45 20.12
N LEU A 419 -8.65 7.31 19.20
CA LEU A 419 -8.81 7.14 17.77
C LEU A 419 -7.47 6.68 17.18
N LYS A 420 -7.39 5.49 16.58
CA LYS A 420 -6.22 4.97 15.87
C LYS A 420 -6.23 5.45 14.42
N PHE A 421 -5.09 5.89 13.89
CA PHE A 421 -4.95 6.29 12.49
C PHE A 421 -3.81 5.55 11.79
N ALA A 422 -4.05 5.10 10.56
CA ALA A 422 -3.00 4.80 9.61
C ALA A 422 -2.33 6.11 9.17
N LEU A 423 -1.02 6.24 9.43
CA LEU A 423 -0.19 7.37 9.04
C LEU A 423 1.24 6.88 8.89
N LEU A 424 1.89 7.17 7.77
CA LEU A 424 3.25 6.73 7.45
C LEU A 424 4.21 7.08 8.61
N PRO A 425 4.99 6.15 9.19
CA PRO A 425 5.77 6.44 10.41
C PRO A 425 6.84 7.56 10.30
N THR A 426 7.20 8.00 9.10
CA THR A 426 8.06 9.19 8.86
C THR A 426 7.31 10.52 8.77
N LEU A 427 5.97 10.50 8.64
CA LEU A 427 5.12 11.65 8.90
C LEU A 427 4.86 11.77 10.40
N ARG A 428 5.29 12.88 10.99
CA ARG A 428 5.26 13.10 12.43
C ARG A 428 4.23 14.17 12.77
N VAL A 429 3.32 13.81 13.66
CA VAL A 429 2.30 14.72 14.18
C VAL A 429 2.97 15.75 15.09
N THR A 430 2.78 17.03 14.79
CA THR A 430 3.32 18.15 15.57
C THR A 430 2.29 18.75 16.52
N ARG A 431 1.00 18.52 16.23
CA ARG A 431 -0.13 19.00 17.04
C ARG A 431 -1.41 18.24 16.71
N VAL A 432 -2.21 17.96 17.72
CA VAL A 432 -3.64 17.61 17.58
C VAL A 432 -4.44 18.64 18.37
N SER A 433 -5.58 19.09 17.84
CA SER A 433 -6.53 19.94 18.58
C SER A 433 -7.98 19.53 18.34
N ASP A 434 -8.85 19.86 19.27
CA ASP A 434 -10.29 19.72 19.12
C ASP A 434 -10.88 20.78 18.16
N GLN A 435 -12.20 20.72 17.97
CA GLN A 435 -12.99 21.70 17.22
C GLN A 435 -12.93 23.15 17.76
N ASN A 436 -12.58 23.35 19.04
CA ASN A 436 -12.38 24.67 19.64
C ASN A 436 -10.92 25.18 19.48
N GLY A 437 -10.02 24.35 18.97
CA GLY A 437 -8.59 24.65 18.82
C GLY A 437 -7.76 24.42 20.09
N GLN A 438 -8.32 23.78 21.12
CA GLN A 438 -7.62 23.35 22.33
C GLN A 438 -6.73 22.13 22.00
N ASP A 439 -5.47 22.17 22.45
CA ASP A 439 -4.50 21.10 22.24
C ASP A 439 -4.95 19.81 22.94
N LEU A 440 -4.88 18.67 22.24
CA LEU A 440 -5.27 17.34 22.72
C LEU A 440 -4.05 16.42 22.89
N HIS A 441 -4.15 15.45 23.82
CA HIS A 441 -3.15 14.39 23.96
C HIS A 441 -3.12 13.47 22.72
N PHE A 442 -1.92 13.00 22.37
CA PHE A 442 -1.76 12.03 21.29
C PHE A 442 -0.60 11.06 21.53
N ILE A 443 -0.67 9.90 20.90
CA ILE A 443 0.35 8.87 20.91
C ILE A 443 0.93 8.75 19.51
N GLN A 444 2.24 8.91 19.39
CA GLN A 444 3.03 8.51 18.24
C GLN A 444 4.46 8.25 18.74
N GLU A 445 4.79 7.01 19.09
CA GLU A 445 6.16 6.62 19.50
C GLU A 445 7.13 6.65 18.31
N ASN A 446 8.40 6.26 18.49
CA ASN A 446 9.42 6.42 17.44
C ASN A 446 9.05 5.65 16.16
N LYS A 447 9.54 6.13 15.00
CA LYS A 447 9.37 5.42 13.71
C LYS A 447 10.10 4.07 13.60
N LYS A 448 10.88 3.72 14.62
CA LYS A 448 11.53 2.41 14.84
C LYS A 448 10.86 1.60 15.96
N GLU A 449 9.74 2.10 16.49
CA GLU A 449 8.96 1.51 17.57
C GLU A 449 7.50 1.28 17.09
N ASP A 450 6.59 0.97 18.02
CA ASP A 450 5.13 0.95 17.85
C ASP A 450 4.53 2.36 17.62
N GLY A 451 5.10 3.08 16.65
CA GLY A 451 4.90 4.50 16.38
C GLY A 451 3.72 4.85 15.46
N SER A 452 2.67 4.02 15.40
CA SER A 452 1.39 4.40 14.80
C SER A 452 0.78 5.60 15.56
N PHE A 453 -0.01 6.41 14.85
CA PHE A 453 -0.63 7.60 15.42
C PHE A 453 -1.99 7.27 16.05
N TYR A 454 -2.20 7.72 17.29
CA TYR A 454 -3.50 7.72 17.94
C TYR A 454 -3.79 9.11 18.54
N ALA A 455 -5.01 9.62 18.38
CA ALA A 455 -5.49 10.80 19.12
C ALA A 455 -6.22 10.36 20.40
N VAL A 456 -6.02 11.08 21.50
CA VAL A 456 -6.69 10.84 22.78
C VAL A 456 -7.52 12.08 23.14
N LEU A 457 -8.84 11.94 23.05
CA LEU A 457 -9.77 13.00 23.45
C LEU A 457 -9.81 13.10 24.98
N ASP A 458 -10.05 14.29 25.54
CA ASP A 458 -10.08 14.51 27.00
C ASP A 458 -11.35 13.94 27.67
N GLU A 459 -12.46 13.92 26.93
CA GLU A 459 -13.73 13.29 27.27
C GLU A 459 -14.23 12.43 26.08
N ALA A 460 -15.24 11.59 26.30
CA ALA A 460 -15.85 10.85 25.20
C ALA A 460 -16.77 11.76 24.38
N PRO A 461 -16.74 11.71 23.03
CA PRO A 461 -17.63 12.48 22.17
C PRO A 461 -19.08 11.98 22.30
N ALA A 462 -20.03 12.87 22.03
CA ALA A 462 -21.45 12.55 22.05
C ALA A 462 -21.83 11.62 20.89
N MET A 463 -22.67 10.62 21.18
CA MET A 463 -23.30 9.76 20.17
C MET A 463 -24.31 10.58 19.34
N GLU A 464 -24.55 10.19 18.08
CA GLU A 464 -25.53 10.82 17.19
C GLU A 464 -25.20 12.30 16.84
N GLU A 465 -23.96 12.74 17.07
CA GLU A 465 -23.43 14.06 16.74
C GLU A 465 -22.11 13.94 15.95
N GLU A 466 -21.88 14.83 14.98
CA GLU A 466 -20.57 14.95 14.30
C GLU A 466 -19.56 15.71 15.17
N HIS A 467 -18.37 15.15 15.32
CA HIS A 467 -17.23 15.77 16.01
C HIS A 467 -16.08 16.00 15.03
N SER A 468 -15.16 16.90 15.35
CA SER A 468 -13.95 17.06 14.55
C SER A 468 -12.69 17.30 15.38
N ILE A 469 -11.57 16.80 14.84
CA ILE A 469 -10.22 17.13 15.29
C ILE A 469 -9.41 17.73 14.13
N ALA A 470 -8.45 18.59 14.44
CA ALA A 470 -7.42 19.03 13.51
C ALA A 470 -6.07 18.37 13.88
N VAL A 471 -5.41 17.79 12.87
CA VAL A 471 -4.10 17.16 13.00
C VAL A 471 -3.10 17.89 12.10
N GLU A 472 -2.05 18.46 12.70
CA GLU A 472 -0.93 19.09 12.00
C GLU A 472 0.24 18.10 11.98
N TYR A 473 0.80 17.80 10.79
CA TYR A 473 1.84 16.80 10.62
C TYR A 473 2.83 17.14 9.50
N VAL A 474 4.07 16.68 9.63
CA VAL A 474 5.18 16.99 8.70
C VAL A 474 6.08 15.77 8.46
N GLY A 475 6.73 15.65 7.29
CA GLY A 475 7.76 14.63 7.10
C GLY A 475 8.16 14.30 5.65
N ASP A 476 8.89 13.20 5.53
CA ASP A 476 9.53 12.72 4.30
C ASP A 476 9.06 11.29 3.92
N LYS A 477 9.54 10.80 2.76
CA LYS A 477 9.28 9.47 2.16
C LYS A 477 7.88 9.20 1.59
N VAL A 478 6.95 10.16 1.65
CA VAL A 478 5.70 10.08 0.85
C VAL A 478 6.04 10.01 -0.65
N LEU A 479 7.06 10.78 -1.06
CA LEU A 479 7.56 10.86 -2.44
C LEU A 479 8.98 10.33 -2.53
N SER A 480 9.30 9.67 -3.64
CA SER A 480 10.67 9.37 -4.08
C SER A 480 10.92 9.97 -5.46
N ASP A 481 12.01 10.72 -5.63
CA ASP A 481 12.40 11.31 -6.91
C ASP A 481 12.88 10.22 -7.88
N ALA A 482 12.24 10.10 -9.04
CA ALA A 482 12.60 9.17 -10.12
C ALA A 482 13.30 9.87 -11.31
N GLY A 483 13.63 11.15 -11.14
CA GLY A 483 14.33 11.97 -12.11
C GLY A 483 13.45 12.49 -13.25
N ASN A 484 13.96 13.50 -13.97
CA ASN A 484 13.25 14.17 -15.07
C ASN A 484 11.83 14.70 -14.70
N GLY A 485 11.61 15.06 -13.42
CA GLY A 485 10.31 15.51 -12.93
C GLY A 485 9.30 14.40 -12.66
N SER A 486 9.72 13.13 -12.75
CA SER A 486 8.98 11.95 -12.31
C SER A 486 9.14 11.74 -10.81
N TYR A 487 8.04 11.40 -10.12
CA TYR A 487 8.06 10.98 -8.72
C TYR A 487 7.29 9.67 -8.56
N TYR A 488 7.76 8.82 -7.66
CA TYR A 488 7.00 7.69 -7.16
C TYR A 488 6.31 8.08 -5.85
N VAL A 489 4.98 7.97 -5.80
CA VAL A 489 4.21 8.14 -4.57
C VAL A 489 4.18 6.81 -3.83
N GLY A 490 4.91 6.75 -2.72
CA GLY A 490 5.11 5.55 -1.91
C GLY A 490 4.00 5.35 -0.89
N ALA A 491 3.79 6.35 -0.02
CA ALA A 491 2.74 6.31 0.98
C ALA A 491 1.38 6.53 0.31
N ARG A 492 0.64 5.45 0.14
CA ARG A 492 -0.51 5.39 -0.79
C ARG A 492 -1.85 5.58 -0.09
N GLN A 493 -2.04 4.97 1.08
CA GLN A 493 -3.23 5.15 1.92
C GLN A 493 -2.94 5.97 3.19
N SER A 494 -1.66 6.19 3.51
CA SER A 494 -1.15 6.68 4.80
C SER A 494 -0.38 8.00 4.71
N TRP A 495 -0.47 8.74 3.60
CA TRP A 495 0.11 10.08 3.48
C TRP A 495 -0.67 11.16 4.27
N TYR A 496 -1.86 10.78 4.78
CA TYR A 496 -2.68 11.52 5.72
C TYR A 496 -3.11 10.60 6.87
N PRO A 497 -3.59 11.13 8.01
CA PRO A 497 -4.11 10.31 9.10
C PRO A 497 -5.45 9.71 8.69
N ASN A 498 -5.46 8.45 8.26
CA ASN A 498 -6.66 7.73 7.84
C ASN A 498 -7.20 6.88 9.00
N LEU A 499 -8.44 7.12 9.43
CA LEU A 499 -9.05 6.51 10.62
C LEU A 499 -9.45 5.04 10.43
N ASN A 500 -9.93 4.66 9.23
CA ASN A 500 -10.53 3.33 8.97
C ASN A 500 -9.99 2.64 7.70
N GLY A 501 -8.84 3.08 7.17
CA GLY A 501 -8.13 2.40 6.09
C GLY A 501 -8.87 2.50 4.74
N PHE A 502 -9.10 1.37 4.08
CA PHE A 502 -9.83 1.27 2.81
C PHE A 502 -11.29 0.79 2.99
N GLY A 503 -11.63 0.28 4.18
CA GLY A 503 -12.96 -0.28 4.48
C GLY A 503 -14.08 0.75 4.69
N GLU A 504 -13.79 2.04 4.63
CA GLU A 504 -14.74 3.13 4.84
C GLU A 504 -14.68 4.16 3.71
N LYS A 505 -15.85 4.71 3.33
CA LYS A 505 -15.94 5.80 2.35
C LYS A 505 -16.27 7.14 3.02
N ALA A 506 -15.43 8.14 2.77
CA ALA A 506 -15.59 9.51 3.25
C ALA A 506 -15.58 10.51 2.09
N LEU A 507 -16.07 11.73 2.33
CA LEU A 507 -15.88 12.86 1.43
C LEU A 507 -14.51 13.52 1.69
N TYR A 508 -13.86 14.00 0.64
CA TYR A 508 -12.55 14.64 0.70
C TYR A 508 -12.57 16.01 0.01
N ASP A 509 -11.97 16.98 0.68
CA ASP A 509 -11.73 18.36 0.26
C ASP A 509 -10.21 18.62 0.37
N LEU A 510 -9.52 18.64 -0.76
CA LEU A 510 -8.07 18.49 -0.86
C LEU A 510 -7.44 19.72 -1.50
N THR A 511 -6.65 20.47 -0.73
CA THR A 511 -5.89 21.64 -1.22
C THR A 511 -4.40 21.33 -1.24
N PHE A 512 -3.81 21.25 -2.43
CA PHE A 512 -2.37 21.04 -2.61
C PHE A 512 -1.67 22.32 -3.01
N LYS A 513 -0.54 22.64 -2.36
CA LYS A 513 0.34 23.80 -2.65
C LYS A 513 1.72 23.28 -3.04
N VAL A 514 2.12 23.47 -4.30
CA VAL A 514 3.31 22.82 -4.90
C VAL A 514 4.18 23.77 -5.74
N PRO A 515 5.46 23.45 -6.03
CA PRO A 515 6.31 24.33 -6.84
C PRO A 515 5.79 24.44 -8.27
N HIS A 516 5.77 25.64 -8.86
CA HIS A 516 5.19 25.93 -10.19
C HIS A 516 5.69 25.06 -11.38
N SER A 517 6.77 24.29 -11.23
CA SER A 517 7.22 23.32 -12.24
C SER A 517 6.39 22.03 -12.25
N ASN A 518 5.72 21.71 -11.14
CA ASN A 518 5.09 20.44 -10.84
C ASN A 518 3.57 20.63 -10.69
N VAL A 519 2.80 19.60 -11.03
CA VAL A 519 1.35 19.53 -10.82
C VAL A 519 1.01 18.39 -9.87
N VAL A 520 -0.16 18.50 -9.23
CA VAL A 520 -0.80 17.40 -8.50
C VAL A 520 -2.04 16.94 -9.27
N ILE A 521 -2.27 15.64 -9.27
CA ILE A 521 -3.41 14.99 -9.92
C ILE A 521 -4.03 14.10 -8.86
N SER A 522 -5.23 14.42 -8.38
CA SER A 522 -5.84 13.77 -7.20
C SER A 522 -7.19 13.14 -7.52
N VAL A 523 -7.77 12.43 -6.54
CA VAL A 523 -9.12 11.86 -6.66
C VAL A 523 -10.19 12.96 -6.67
N GLY A 524 -11.35 12.64 -7.22
CA GLY A 524 -12.45 13.58 -7.36
C GLY A 524 -12.25 14.53 -8.54
N LYS A 525 -12.79 15.73 -8.39
CA LYS A 525 -12.87 16.76 -9.42
C LYS A 525 -12.03 17.97 -9.01
N LEU A 526 -11.17 18.43 -9.91
CA LEU A 526 -10.51 19.73 -9.80
C LEU A 526 -11.56 20.86 -9.87
N GLU A 527 -11.74 21.60 -8.79
CA GLU A 527 -12.65 22.75 -8.69
C GLU A 527 -11.97 24.05 -9.14
N GLY A 528 -10.68 24.20 -8.85
CA GLY A 528 -9.93 25.40 -9.21
C GLY A 528 -8.42 25.29 -9.04
N GLU A 529 -7.72 26.14 -9.78
CA GLU A 529 -6.28 26.35 -9.69
C GLU A 529 -5.99 27.83 -9.36
N SER A 530 -4.96 28.09 -8.56
CA SER A 530 -4.54 29.46 -8.21
C SER A 530 -3.04 29.52 -7.86
N THR A 531 -2.60 30.59 -7.19
CA THR A 531 -1.20 30.80 -6.81
C THR A 531 -1.13 31.53 -5.48
N GLU A 532 -0.40 30.98 -4.53
CA GLU A 532 -0.26 31.48 -3.16
C GLU A 532 1.22 31.41 -2.74
N ALA A 533 1.77 32.49 -2.20
CA ALA A 533 3.15 32.55 -1.68
C ALA A 533 4.30 32.07 -2.61
N GLY A 534 4.06 31.94 -3.92
CA GLY A 534 5.01 31.40 -4.90
C GLY A 534 4.89 29.88 -5.15
N PHE A 535 3.79 29.27 -4.70
CA PHE A 535 3.36 27.92 -5.02
C PHE A 535 2.18 27.97 -5.99
N ALA A 536 2.11 27.01 -6.92
CA ALA A 536 0.88 26.67 -7.61
C ALA A 536 -0.07 25.97 -6.62
N VAL A 537 -1.35 26.29 -6.67
CA VAL A 537 -2.36 25.71 -5.77
C VAL A 537 -3.43 25.03 -6.59
N SER A 538 -3.78 23.78 -6.26
CA SER A 538 -4.89 23.04 -6.89
C SER A 538 -5.85 22.52 -5.82
N HIS A 539 -7.15 22.77 -6.03
CA HIS A 539 -8.23 22.38 -5.11
C HIS A 539 -9.11 21.30 -5.75
N TRP A 540 -9.22 20.16 -5.07
CA TRP A 540 -9.92 18.96 -5.55
C TRP A 540 -10.99 18.53 -4.53
N VAL A 541 -12.19 18.18 -4.99
CA VAL A 541 -13.25 17.66 -4.13
C VAL A 541 -13.85 16.37 -4.67
N THR A 542 -14.22 15.44 -3.80
CA THR A 542 -14.91 14.20 -4.20
C THR A 542 -16.43 14.43 -4.16
N PRO A 543 -17.16 14.39 -5.30
CA PRO A 543 -18.60 14.67 -5.33
C PRO A 543 -19.48 13.57 -4.71
N VAL A 544 -18.88 12.40 -4.44
CA VAL A 544 -19.47 11.26 -3.72
C VAL A 544 -18.44 10.71 -2.74
N PRO A 545 -18.83 10.02 -1.65
CA PRO A 545 -17.88 9.39 -0.74
C PRO A 545 -17.02 8.34 -1.45
N VAL A 546 -15.72 8.33 -1.15
CA VAL A 546 -14.71 7.41 -1.73
C VAL A 546 -13.87 6.76 -0.65
N ALA A 547 -13.29 5.59 -0.94
CA ALA A 547 -12.57 4.80 0.07
C ALA A 547 -11.28 5.45 0.58
N VAL A 548 -10.65 6.30 -0.23
CA VAL A 548 -9.29 6.80 0.02
C VAL A 548 -8.99 8.02 -0.84
N ALA A 549 -8.18 8.95 -0.32
CA ALA A 549 -7.59 10.02 -1.12
C ALA A 549 -6.23 9.60 -1.71
N GLY A 550 -6.16 9.46 -3.03
CA GLY A 550 -4.90 9.29 -3.77
C GLY A 550 -4.45 10.60 -4.44
N PHE A 551 -3.14 10.78 -4.64
CA PHE A 551 -2.59 11.81 -5.52
C PHE A 551 -1.29 11.36 -6.21
N ASN A 552 -1.10 11.78 -7.47
CA ASN A 552 0.16 11.69 -8.21
C ASN A 552 0.76 13.11 -8.34
N TYR A 553 2.08 13.22 -8.45
CA TYR A 553 2.84 14.48 -8.40
C TYR A 553 4.03 14.43 -9.36
N GLY A 554 4.25 15.50 -10.12
CA GLY A 554 5.36 15.57 -11.09
C GLY A 554 5.18 16.63 -12.17
N GLN A 555 6.09 16.65 -13.15
CA GLN A 555 6.13 17.68 -14.21
C GLN A 555 5.23 17.36 -15.42
N TYR A 556 4.10 16.69 -15.15
CA TYR A 556 3.21 16.13 -16.17
C TYR A 556 2.61 17.19 -17.10
N LYS A 557 2.27 16.76 -18.32
CA LYS A 557 1.43 17.47 -19.29
C LYS A 557 0.08 16.75 -19.40
N LYS A 558 -1.00 17.52 -19.47
CA LYS A 558 -2.36 17.01 -19.63
C LYS A 558 -2.74 16.92 -21.12
N VAL A 559 -3.51 15.88 -21.48
CA VAL A 559 -4.31 15.79 -22.72
C VAL A 559 -5.71 15.31 -22.35
N ASP A 560 -6.73 16.09 -22.69
CA ASP A 560 -8.14 15.67 -22.55
C ASP A 560 -8.53 14.70 -23.68
N PHE A 561 -9.26 13.65 -23.34
CA PHE A 561 -9.64 12.55 -24.25
C PHE A 561 -11.05 11.98 -23.94
N PRO A 562 -12.09 12.83 -23.88
CA PRO A 562 -13.44 12.41 -23.47
C PRO A 562 -14.03 11.32 -24.37
N ASP A 563 -14.89 10.47 -23.80
CA ASP A 563 -15.58 9.44 -24.57
C ASP A 563 -16.92 9.96 -25.17
N PRO A 564 -17.07 10.03 -26.50
CA PRO A 564 -18.34 10.42 -27.11
C PRO A 564 -19.46 9.37 -26.96
N ILE A 565 -19.18 8.13 -26.52
CA ILE A 565 -20.19 7.07 -26.37
C ILE A 565 -20.79 7.04 -24.95
N THR A 566 -19.94 6.97 -23.92
CA THR A 566 -20.39 6.92 -22.50
C THR A 566 -20.42 8.29 -21.81
N HIS A 567 -19.87 9.33 -22.44
CA HIS A 567 -19.78 10.69 -21.89
C HIS A 567 -18.99 10.82 -20.57
N TYR A 568 -18.08 9.89 -20.25
CA TYR A 568 -17.07 10.17 -19.21
C TYR A 568 -16.05 11.18 -19.73
N SER A 569 -15.61 12.07 -18.85
CA SER A 569 -14.43 12.90 -19.06
C SER A 569 -13.19 12.07 -18.73
N ILE A 570 -12.30 11.85 -19.69
CA ILE A 570 -11.06 11.10 -19.47
C ILE A 570 -9.90 12.05 -19.74
N SER A 571 -8.95 12.12 -18.80
CA SER A 571 -7.72 12.90 -18.92
C SER A 571 -6.51 11.98 -18.97
N GLY A 572 -5.49 12.31 -19.75
CA GLY A 572 -4.18 11.65 -19.68
C GLY A 572 -3.08 12.59 -19.24
N TYR A 573 -2.20 12.09 -18.36
CA TYR A 573 -1.05 12.82 -17.82
C TYR A 573 0.25 12.05 -18.04
N TYR A 574 1.24 12.73 -18.59
CA TYR A 574 2.52 12.14 -19.02
C TYR A 574 3.68 13.14 -18.90
N LEU A 575 4.90 12.64 -18.74
CA LEU A 575 6.12 13.43 -18.70
C LEU A 575 6.69 13.63 -20.11
N THR A 576 7.42 14.73 -20.33
CA THR A 576 8.09 14.97 -21.63
C THR A 576 9.32 14.10 -21.83
N ASP A 577 9.82 13.48 -20.76
CA ASP A 577 11.12 12.83 -20.68
C ASP A 577 10.99 11.54 -19.84
N LEU A 578 11.73 10.49 -20.22
CA LEU A 578 11.72 9.22 -19.50
C LEU A 578 12.42 9.35 -18.12
N PRO A 579 11.96 8.62 -17.08
CA PRO A 579 12.61 8.60 -15.77
C PRO A 579 14.03 8.00 -15.84
N ASP A 580 14.82 8.26 -14.79
CA ASP A 580 16.27 7.96 -14.77
C ASP A 580 16.61 6.48 -15.00
N SER A 581 15.71 5.57 -14.59
CA SER A 581 15.83 4.12 -14.82
C SER A 581 15.83 3.72 -16.30
N LEU A 582 15.26 4.54 -17.19
CA LEU A 582 15.15 4.28 -18.64
C LEU A 582 16.11 5.13 -19.49
N ARG A 583 16.77 6.15 -18.91
CA ARG A 583 17.82 6.94 -19.57
C ARG A 583 18.93 6.11 -20.26
N PRO A 584 19.38 4.93 -19.77
CA PRO A 584 20.40 4.13 -20.47
C PRO A 584 20.01 3.74 -21.90
N TYR A 585 18.71 3.65 -22.20
CA TYR A 585 18.19 3.32 -23.52
C TYR A 585 18.00 4.56 -24.41
N GLN A 586 17.62 5.71 -23.80
CA GLN A 586 17.19 6.96 -24.46
C GLN A 586 18.17 7.49 -25.53
N ASN A 587 19.48 7.23 -25.40
CA ASN A 587 20.51 7.77 -26.30
C ASN A 587 20.63 7.07 -27.67
N SER A 588 19.79 6.09 -28.01
CA SER A 588 19.82 5.50 -29.36
C SER A 588 19.06 6.34 -30.39
N ALA A 589 19.69 6.63 -31.53
CA ALA A 589 19.13 7.49 -32.59
C ALA A 589 17.85 6.97 -33.28
N PHE A 590 17.37 5.78 -32.88
CA PHE A 590 16.14 5.16 -33.37
C PHE A 590 14.91 5.45 -32.48
N LEU A 591 15.09 6.01 -31.28
CA LEU A 591 14.01 6.23 -30.30
C LEU A 591 13.21 7.53 -30.49
N GLY A 592 13.46 8.29 -31.56
CA GLY A 592 12.66 9.49 -31.90
C GLY A 592 11.16 9.22 -32.18
N SER A 593 10.73 7.96 -32.16
CA SER A 593 9.32 7.53 -32.21
C SER A 593 8.64 7.46 -30.83
N MET A 594 9.39 7.51 -29.72
CA MET A 594 8.84 7.56 -28.35
C MET A 594 8.40 8.98 -27.95
N ALA A 595 7.59 9.63 -28.79
CA ALA A 595 6.98 10.90 -28.44
C ALA A 595 5.92 10.66 -27.33
N PRO A 596 6.07 11.20 -26.10
CA PRO A 596 5.25 10.78 -24.97
C PRO A 596 3.74 10.98 -25.16
N GLY A 597 3.30 12.04 -25.82
CA GLY A 597 1.89 12.25 -26.15
C GLY A 597 1.28 11.16 -27.06
N ALA A 598 2.08 10.49 -27.90
CA ALA A 598 1.62 9.36 -28.70
C ALA A 598 1.49 8.07 -27.86
N MET A 599 2.43 7.85 -26.94
CA MET A 599 2.40 6.76 -25.95
C MET A 599 1.21 6.91 -24.98
N THR A 600 0.94 8.15 -24.54
CA THR A 600 -0.26 8.51 -23.76
C THR A 600 -1.54 8.19 -24.53
N LYS A 601 -1.60 8.53 -25.82
CA LYS A 601 -2.77 8.26 -26.65
C LYS A 601 -3.07 6.75 -26.78
N TYR A 602 -2.05 5.90 -26.81
CA TYR A 602 -2.21 4.45 -26.82
C TYR A 602 -2.85 3.93 -25.51
N ALA A 603 -2.36 4.39 -24.35
CA ALA A 603 -2.98 4.06 -23.06
C ALA A 603 -4.43 4.56 -22.98
N LEU A 604 -4.70 5.80 -23.40
CA LEU A 604 -6.04 6.40 -23.38
C LEU A 604 -7.05 5.74 -24.34
N ASP A 605 -6.60 5.23 -25.49
CA ASP A 605 -7.46 4.40 -26.37
C ASP A 605 -7.89 3.11 -25.66
N GLN A 606 -6.99 2.46 -24.92
CA GLN A 606 -7.34 1.28 -24.10
C GLN A 606 -8.28 1.65 -22.95
N THR A 607 -7.98 2.70 -22.18
CA THR A 607 -8.86 3.20 -21.11
C THR A 607 -10.27 3.44 -21.64
N ARG A 608 -10.43 4.18 -22.73
CA ARG A 608 -11.75 4.48 -23.29
C ARG A 608 -12.49 3.22 -23.72
N ALA A 609 -11.81 2.29 -24.40
CA ALA A 609 -12.41 1.03 -24.80
C ALA A 609 -12.84 0.18 -23.59
N GLN A 610 -12.06 0.19 -22.49
CA GLN A 610 -12.45 -0.49 -21.26
C GLN A 610 -13.61 0.22 -20.53
N MET A 611 -13.61 1.56 -20.44
CA MET A 611 -14.72 2.32 -19.86
C MET A 611 -16.04 2.04 -20.60
N GLN A 612 -16.00 1.91 -21.93
CA GLN A 612 -17.14 1.50 -22.76
C GLN A 612 -17.58 0.05 -22.46
N LEU A 613 -16.62 -0.88 -22.40
CA LEU A 613 -16.87 -2.30 -22.18
C LEU A 613 -17.44 -2.60 -20.79
N CYS A 614 -16.83 -2.02 -19.76
CA CYS A 614 -17.33 -2.06 -18.38
C CYS A 614 -18.70 -1.40 -18.26
N THR A 615 -18.96 -0.29 -18.96
CA THR A 615 -20.30 0.33 -18.96
C THR A 615 -21.37 -0.57 -19.60
N PHE A 616 -21.00 -1.38 -20.60
CA PHE A 616 -21.90 -2.35 -21.23
C PHE A 616 -22.15 -3.57 -20.32
N TYR A 617 -21.11 -4.19 -19.76
CA TYR A 617 -21.24 -5.40 -18.94
C TYR A 617 -21.70 -5.16 -17.50
N PHE A 618 -21.42 -3.98 -16.93
CA PHE A 618 -21.53 -3.71 -15.49
C PHE A 618 -22.32 -2.42 -15.15
N GLY A 619 -22.95 -1.78 -16.14
CA GLY A 619 -23.66 -0.51 -15.97
C GLY A 619 -22.71 0.68 -15.71
N ARG A 620 -23.23 1.87 -15.39
CA ARG A 620 -22.39 3.07 -15.23
C ARG A 620 -21.59 3.05 -13.91
N ALA A 621 -20.32 3.48 -13.96
CA ALA A 621 -19.53 3.83 -12.79
C ALA A 621 -20.10 5.10 -12.08
N PRO A 622 -19.81 5.32 -10.79
CA PRO A 622 -20.29 6.50 -10.05
C PRO A 622 -19.46 7.77 -10.31
N TYR A 623 -18.38 7.70 -11.09
CA TYR A 623 -17.46 8.81 -11.37
C TYR A 623 -17.73 9.41 -12.76
N GLU A 624 -17.77 10.75 -12.87
CA GLU A 624 -17.96 11.44 -14.15
C GLU A 624 -16.63 11.70 -14.89
N ASN A 625 -15.55 11.92 -14.14
CA ASN A 625 -14.20 12.07 -14.63
C ASN A 625 -13.30 10.90 -14.20
N VAL A 626 -12.30 10.59 -15.02
CA VAL A 626 -11.22 9.63 -14.71
C VAL A 626 -9.89 10.19 -15.20
N GLU A 627 -8.99 10.46 -14.26
CA GLU A 627 -7.65 10.96 -14.53
C GLU A 627 -6.67 9.78 -14.68
N ILE A 628 -6.09 9.60 -15.87
CA ILE A 628 -5.11 8.55 -16.17
C ILE A 628 -3.71 9.13 -16.12
N THR A 629 -2.84 8.57 -15.29
CA THR A 629 -1.49 9.06 -15.05
C THR A 629 -0.46 7.94 -15.22
N GLU A 630 0.77 8.28 -15.58
CA GLU A 630 1.89 7.33 -15.52
C GLU A 630 2.56 7.33 -14.14
N GLN A 631 3.11 6.18 -13.76
CA GLN A 631 4.04 6.06 -12.62
C GLN A 631 5.38 5.46 -13.10
N PRO A 632 6.52 5.84 -12.49
CA PRO A 632 7.85 5.33 -12.89
C PRO A 632 8.08 3.85 -12.58
N ASN A 633 7.15 3.17 -11.89
CA ASN A 633 7.22 1.73 -11.70
C ASN A 633 6.95 1.00 -13.04
N PHE A 634 7.76 -0.01 -13.34
CA PHE A 634 7.79 -0.68 -14.63
C PHE A 634 6.87 -1.91 -14.72
N SER A 635 6.31 -2.40 -13.60
CA SER A 635 5.49 -3.61 -13.61
C SER A 635 4.44 -3.64 -12.49
N PHE A 636 3.84 -2.49 -12.19
CA PHE A 636 2.83 -2.33 -11.15
C PHE A 636 1.94 -1.15 -11.50
N GLY A 637 0.62 -1.36 -11.59
CA GLY A 637 -0.34 -0.28 -11.65
C GLY A 637 -0.84 0.13 -10.26
N GLN A 638 -1.85 0.97 -10.21
CA GLN A 638 -2.79 1.10 -9.10
C GLN A 638 -3.99 1.92 -9.56
N SER A 639 -5.18 1.54 -9.10
CA SER A 639 -6.40 2.30 -9.30
C SER A 639 -6.87 2.93 -7.99
N TRP A 640 -7.30 4.19 -8.07
CA TRP A 640 -8.04 4.91 -7.05
C TRP A 640 -9.38 5.40 -7.63
N PRO A 641 -10.37 5.71 -6.80
CA PRO A 641 -11.62 6.34 -7.25
C PRO A 641 -11.35 7.57 -8.14
N SER A 642 -11.78 7.55 -9.40
CA SER A 642 -11.52 8.57 -10.45
C SER A 642 -10.06 8.85 -10.84
N LEU A 643 -9.07 8.07 -10.38
CA LEU A 643 -7.64 8.33 -10.62
C LEU A 643 -6.85 7.03 -10.81
N VAL A 644 -6.15 6.86 -11.94
CA VAL A 644 -5.43 5.61 -12.28
C VAL A 644 -3.94 5.86 -12.50
N TYR A 645 -3.09 5.03 -11.88
CA TYR A 645 -1.63 5.04 -12.03
C TYR A 645 -1.20 3.86 -12.89
N LEU A 646 -1.13 4.05 -14.21
CA LEU A 646 -0.63 3.02 -15.11
C LEU A 646 0.91 2.96 -15.03
N PRO A 647 1.54 1.76 -15.02
CA PRO A 647 2.99 1.66 -15.07
C PRO A 647 3.50 2.25 -16.39
N ILE A 648 4.72 2.81 -16.39
CA ILE A 648 5.33 3.33 -17.63
C ILE A 648 5.45 2.25 -18.75
N SER A 649 5.38 0.97 -18.40
CA SER A 649 5.26 -0.14 -19.36
C SER A 649 3.96 -0.17 -20.16
N ALA A 650 2.85 0.37 -19.63
CA ALA A 650 1.54 0.42 -20.31
C ALA A 650 1.52 1.44 -21.47
N TYR A 651 2.37 2.46 -21.38
CA TYR A 651 2.51 3.51 -22.39
C TYR A 651 3.31 3.04 -23.62
N ILE A 652 4.12 1.98 -23.49
CA ILE A 652 4.99 1.48 -24.58
C ILE A 652 4.40 0.27 -25.34
N ASP A 653 4.31 0.41 -26.67
CA ASP A 653 3.81 -0.62 -27.56
C ASP A 653 4.77 -1.83 -27.70
N ALA A 654 4.37 -2.86 -28.45
CA ALA A 654 5.16 -4.07 -28.63
C ALA A 654 6.45 -3.87 -29.47
N THR A 655 6.44 -2.95 -30.43
CA THR A 655 7.63 -2.55 -31.22
C THR A 655 8.60 -1.76 -30.34
N GLN A 656 8.09 -0.81 -29.58
CA GLN A 656 8.83 -0.01 -28.60
C GLN A 656 9.49 -0.88 -27.52
N ARG A 657 8.77 -1.87 -26.97
CA ARG A 657 9.34 -2.85 -26.01
C ARG A 657 10.45 -3.70 -26.64
N TRP A 658 10.30 -4.17 -27.88
CA TRP A 658 11.38 -4.88 -28.57
C TRP A 658 12.61 -3.99 -28.78
N MET A 659 12.42 -2.71 -29.13
CA MET A 659 13.50 -1.74 -29.31
C MET A 659 14.28 -1.44 -28.01
N LEU A 660 13.60 -1.36 -26.85
CA LEU A 660 14.26 -1.15 -25.56
C LEU A 660 15.05 -2.38 -25.10
N PHE A 661 14.44 -3.57 -25.13
CA PHE A 661 14.96 -4.74 -24.41
C PHE A 661 15.64 -5.79 -25.31
N GLY A 662 15.59 -5.61 -26.64
CA GLY A 662 16.13 -6.58 -27.63
C GLY A 662 15.40 -7.92 -27.67
N ARG A 663 14.37 -8.10 -26.83
CA ARG A 663 13.57 -9.32 -26.68
C ARG A 663 12.13 -8.97 -26.33
N ILE A 664 11.19 -9.80 -26.77
CA ILE A 664 9.80 -9.79 -26.30
C ILE A 664 9.68 -10.92 -25.29
N ASP A 665 9.64 -10.58 -24.00
CA ASP A 665 9.32 -11.55 -22.94
C ASP A 665 7.80 -11.79 -22.92
N ALA A 666 7.36 -13.05 -22.98
CA ALA A 666 5.95 -13.38 -23.10
C ALA A 666 5.14 -13.15 -21.79
N LYS A 667 5.73 -13.36 -20.61
CA LYS A 667 5.05 -13.13 -19.33
C LYS A 667 4.87 -11.61 -19.11
N PHE A 668 5.91 -10.81 -19.38
CA PHE A 668 5.81 -9.34 -19.34
C PHE A 668 4.93 -8.75 -20.47
N SER A 669 4.93 -9.36 -21.65
CA SER A 669 4.07 -8.87 -22.75
C SER A 669 2.59 -9.04 -22.45
N GLY A 670 2.21 -10.16 -21.80
CA GLY A 670 0.88 -10.38 -21.26
C GLY A 670 0.51 -9.31 -20.22
N PHE A 671 1.35 -9.09 -19.22
CA PHE A 671 1.15 -8.05 -18.19
C PHE A 671 0.79 -6.68 -18.78
N VAL A 672 1.49 -6.24 -19.83
CA VAL A 672 1.20 -4.95 -20.48
C VAL A 672 -0.12 -4.94 -21.28
N GLN A 673 -0.61 -6.10 -21.73
CA GLN A 673 -1.93 -6.22 -22.37
C GLN A 673 -3.09 -6.25 -21.37
N GLU A 674 -2.86 -6.75 -20.14
CA GLU A 674 -3.89 -6.93 -19.11
C GLU A 674 -3.93 -5.78 -18.07
N VAL A 675 -2.82 -5.07 -17.80
CA VAL A 675 -2.78 -4.03 -16.76
C VAL A 675 -3.71 -2.84 -17.00
N THR A 676 -3.73 -2.21 -18.19
CA THR A 676 -4.61 -1.06 -18.44
C THR A 676 -6.09 -1.40 -18.25
N PRO A 677 -6.63 -2.50 -18.82
CA PRO A 677 -8.02 -2.87 -18.59
C PRO A 677 -8.32 -3.35 -17.15
N HIS A 678 -7.35 -3.96 -16.45
CA HIS A 678 -7.47 -4.31 -15.02
C HIS A 678 -7.65 -3.05 -14.16
N GLU A 679 -6.68 -2.12 -14.23
CA GLU A 679 -6.68 -0.90 -13.41
C GLU A 679 -7.87 0.01 -13.70
N VAL A 680 -8.39 0.02 -14.93
CA VAL A 680 -9.59 0.78 -15.30
C VAL A 680 -10.89 0.07 -14.85
N ALA A 681 -10.91 -1.27 -14.77
CA ALA A 681 -12.06 -2.00 -14.25
C ALA A 681 -12.31 -1.76 -12.74
N HIS A 682 -11.28 -1.41 -11.97
CA HIS A 682 -11.45 -1.09 -10.55
C HIS A 682 -12.35 0.12 -10.27
N GLN A 683 -12.58 1.00 -11.26
CA GLN A 683 -13.58 2.07 -11.16
C GLN A 683 -15.01 1.53 -10.89
N TRP A 684 -15.25 0.24 -11.19
CA TRP A 684 -16.39 -0.54 -10.72
C TRP A 684 -16.02 -1.36 -9.47
N PHE A 685 -14.98 -2.20 -9.55
CA PHE A 685 -14.70 -3.25 -8.56
C PHE A 685 -13.58 -2.84 -7.59
N GLY A 686 -13.91 -2.74 -6.30
CA GLY A 686 -13.09 -2.10 -5.27
C GLY A 686 -13.57 -0.67 -4.96
N HIS A 687 -13.90 0.14 -5.98
CA HIS A 687 -14.27 1.55 -5.78
C HIS A 687 -15.79 1.79 -5.73
N SER A 688 -16.55 1.36 -6.75
CA SER A 688 -18.02 1.47 -6.74
C SER A 688 -18.63 0.43 -5.81
N VAL A 689 -18.31 -0.84 -6.04
CA VAL A 689 -18.62 -1.97 -5.14
C VAL A 689 -17.34 -2.33 -4.42
N ALA A 690 -17.28 -2.16 -3.09
CA ALA A 690 -16.14 -2.58 -2.28
C ALA A 690 -16.25 -4.07 -1.89
N TRP A 691 -15.20 -4.65 -1.30
CA TRP A 691 -15.26 -5.95 -0.61
C TRP A 691 -15.65 -5.75 0.86
N ALA A 692 -16.29 -6.75 1.47
CA ALA A 692 -16.67 -6.70 2.89
C ALA A 692 -15.54 -7.13 3.83
N SER A 693 -14.66 -8.02 3.37
CA SER A 693 -13.51 -8.55 4.14
C SER A 693 -12.38 -9.01 3.21
N TYR A 694 -11.19 -9.36 3.72
CA TYR A 694 -10.13 -9.97 2.89
C TYR A 694 -10.55 -11.30 2.25
N HIS A 695 -11.52 -12.02 2.82
CA HIS A 695 -12.13 -13.20 2.20
C HIS A 695 -12.83 -12.86 0.87
N ASP A 696 -13.34 -11.63 0.76
CA ASP A 696 -14.14 -11.13 -0.36
C ASP A 696 -13.33 -10.27 -1.35
N GLN A 697 -12.03 -10.06 -1.12
CA GLN A 697 -11.18 -9.19 -1.96
C GLN A 697 -11.06 -9.68 -3.42
N TRP A 698 -11.36 -10.95 -3.67
CA TRP A 698 -11.51 -11.50 -5.03
C TRP A 698 -12.64 -10.84 -5.83
N LEU A 699 -13.64 -10.24 -5.16
CA LEU A 699 -14.70 -9.43 -5.77
C LEU A 699 -14.17 -8.11 -6.37
N SER A 700 -12.95 -7.69 -6.02
CA SER A 700 -12.21 -6.63 -6.69
C SER A 700 -11.28 -7.21 -7.76
N GLU A 701 -10.31 -8.01 -7.33
CA GLU A 701 -9.17 -8.38 -8.18
C GLU A 701 -9.51 -9.41 -9.25
N GLY A 702 -10.31 -10.43 -8.91
CA GLY A 702 -10.80 -11.41 -9.88
C GLY A 702 -11.80 -10.80 -10.88
N PHE A 703 -12.54 -9.76 -10.48
CA PHE A 703 -13.44 -9.03 -11.37
C PHE A 703 -12.68 -8.12 -12.34
N ALA A 704 -11.59 -7.50 -11.88
CA ALA A 704 -10.70 -6.72 -12.73
C ALA A 704 -9.92 -7.59 -13.74
N ASP A 705 -9.36 -8.74 -13.31
CA ASP A 705 -8.71 -9.69 -14.22
C ASP A 705 -9.75 -10.30 -15.21
N PHE A 706 -10.98 -10.60 -14.77
CA PHE A 706 -12.06 -11.03 -15.67
C PHE A 706 -12.40 -9.95 -16.71
N ALA A 707 -12.49 -8.68 -16.30
CA ALA A 707 -12.71 -7.56 -17.20
C ALA A 707 -11.53 -7.31 -18.16
N ALA A 708 -10.29 -7.65 -17.78
CA ALA A 708 -9.16 -7.71 -18.70
C ALA A 708 -9.31 -8.86 -19.73
N GLY A 709 -9.85 -10.01 -19.31
CA GLY A 709 -10.26 -11.09 -20.21
C GLY A 709 -11.30 -10.63 -21.25
N LEU A 710 -12.36 -9.93 -20.82
CA LEU A 710 -13.35 -9.35 -21.74
C LEU A 710 -12.73 -8.33 -22.70
N PHE A 711 -11.81 -7.49 -22.24
CA PHE A 711 -11.08 -6.55 -23.09
C PHE A 711 -10.30 -7.27 -24.20
N LEU A 712 -9.63 -8.38 -23.85
CA LEU A 712 -8.93 -9.21 -24.81
C LEU A 712 -9.86 -9.94 -25.78
N GLU A 713 -11.14 -10.19 -25.45
CA GLU A 713 -12.13 -10.75 -26.38
C GLU A 713 -12.66 -9.69 -27.36
N HIS A 714 -12.98 -8.49 -26.85
CA HIS A 714 -13.81 -7.52 -27.58
C HIS A 714 -13.06 -6.31 -28.14
N ALA A 715 -11.98 -5.85 -27.51
CA ALA A 715 -11.35 -4.56 -27.84
C ALA A 715 -10.10 -4.66 -28.73
N VAL A 716 -9.32 -5.75 -28.65
CA VAL A 716 -8.02 -5.88 -29.38
C VAL A 716 -8.16 -6.20 -30.88
N GLY A 717 -9.38 -6.32 -31.39
CA GLY A 717 -9.67 -6.45 -32.82
C GLY A 717 -9.68 -7.90 -33.37
N PRO A 718 -9.68 -8.07 -34.70
CA PRO A 718 -10.14 -9.30 -35.37
C PRO A 718 -9.22 -10.53 -35.28
N LYS A 719 -8.21 -10.51 -34.41
CA LYS A 719 -7.29 -11.64 -34.14
C LYS A 719 -7.22 -12.02 -32.65
N TRP A 720 -8.18 -11.55 -31.86
CA TRP A 720 -8.25 -11.68 -30.41
C TRP A 720 -8.02 -13.10 -29.87
N GLN A 721 -8.42 -14.14 -30.61
CA GLN A 721 -8.49 -15.52 -30.12
C GLN A 721 -7.15 -16.03 -29.58
N LYS A 722 -6.03 -15.64 -30.20
CA LYS A 722 -4.69 -16.04 -29.74
C LYS A 722 -4.40 -15.42 -28.37
N ASP A 723 -4.54 -14.10 -28.26
CA ASP A 723 -4.11 -13.36 -27.07
C ASP A 723 -5.05 -13.63 -25.87
N TYR A 724 -6.34 -13.89 -26.14
CA TYR A 724 -7.33 -14.35 -25.18
C TYR A 724 -7.07 -15.78 -24.67
N ILE A 725 -6.75 -16.73 -25.56
CA ILE A 725 -6.39 -18.11 -25.15
C ILE A 725 -5.07 -18.10 -24.38
N ASP A 726 -4.07 -17.36 -24.84
CA ASP A 726 -2.79 -17.20 -24.14
C ASP A 726 -2.98 -16.50 -22.76
N TYR A 727 -4.00 -15.65 -22.61
CA TYR A 727 -4.35 -15.01 -21.34
C TYR A 727 -4.91 -16.01 -20.32
N TRP A 728 -5.97 -16.75 -20.68
CA TRP A 728 -6.52 -17.76 -19.78
C TRP A 728 -5.54 -18.90 -19.50
N GLU A 729 -4.70 -19.28 -20.47
CA GLU A 729 -3.59 -20.22 -20.24
C GLU A 729 -2.57 -19.66 -19.22
N ARG A 730 -2.24 -18.35 -19.25
CA ARG A 730 -1.43 -17.69 -18.20
C ARG A 730 -2.14 -17.73 -16.84
N GLN A 731 -3.43 -17.40 -16.76
CA GLN A 731 -4.18 -17.42 -15.50
C GLN A 731 -4.24 -18.82 -14.90
N ARG A 732 -4.51 -19.84 -15.72
CA ARG A 732 -4.46 -21.24 -15.28
C ARG A 732 -3.06 -21.67 -14.83
N LEU A 733 -1.99 -21.20 -15.47
CA LEU A 733 -0.62 -21.43 -14.98
C LEU A 733 -0.37 -20.72 -13.63
N ARG A 734 -0.86 -19.49 -13.43
CA ARG A 734 -0.78 -18.81 -12.12
C ARG A 734 -1.48 -19.58 -10.99
N ILE A 735 -2.48 -20.40 -11.30
CA ILE A 735 -3.18 -21.26 -10.33
C ILE A 735 -2.42 -22.57 -10.05
N LEU A 736 -1.81 -23.18 -11.08
CA LEU A 736 -1.33 -24.58 -11.08
C LEU A 736 0.20 -24.77 -11.19
N GLU A 737 0.98 -23.76 -11.59
CA GLU A 737 2.45 -23.84 -11.71
C GLU A 737 3.05 -23.99 -10.30
N LYS A 738 3.70 -25.14 -10.04
CA LYS A 738 4.28 -25.45 -8.71
C LYS A 738 5.60 -24.70 -8.50
N ASN A 739 5.74 -24.10 -7.32
CA ASN A 739 6.97 -23.44 -6.87
C ASN A 739 8.07 -24.47 -6.51
N ASN A 740 9.24 -23.97 -6.09
CA ASN A 740 10.40 -24.80 -5.73
C ASN A 740 10.16 -25.75 -4.54
N PHE A 741 9.09 -25.56 -3.76
CA PHE A 741 8.67 -26.45 -2.67
C PHE A 741 7.66 -27.52 -3.13
N GLY A 742 7.33 -27.57 -4.42
CA GLY A 742 6.35 -28.49 -4.99
C GLY A 742 4.89 -28.10 -4.72
N VAL A 743 4.65 -26.86 -4.31
CA VAL A 743 3.32 -26.32 -3.96
C VAL A 743 2.89 -25.34 -5.05
N SER A 744 1.68 -25.47 -5.58
CA SER A 744 1.06 -24.47 -6.46
C SER A 744 0.16 -23.53 -5.64
N PRO A 745 -0.15 -22.32 -6.11
CA PRO A 745 -1.07 -21.40 -5.45
C PRO A 745 -2.39 -22.03 -4.96
N ASN A 746 -3.05 -22.86 -5.76
CA ASN A 746 -4.28 -23.54 -5.32
C ASN A 746 -4.04 -24.79 -4.43
N ASP A 747 -2.80 -25.29 -4.28
CA ASP A 747 -2.48 -26.25 -3.22
C ASP A 747 -2.39 -25.56 -1.83
N ALA A 748 -2.19 -24.24 -1.77
CA ALA A 748 -2.05 -23.50 -0.52
C ALA A 748 -3.38 -23.35 0.24
N GLY A 749 -4.50 -23.19 -0.47
CA GLY A 749 -5.84 -23.06 0.11
C GLY A 749 -6.90 -22.62 -0.91
N PRO A 750 -8.19 -22.62 -0.51
CA PRO A 750 -9.30 -22.19 -1.36
C PRO A 750 -9.35 -20.65 -1.53
N LEU A 751 -10.15 -20.17 -2.49
CA LEU A 751 -10.27 -18.75 -2.83
C LEU A 751 -10.70 -17.91 -1.63
N TRP A 752 -11.61 -18.44 -0.81
CA TRP A 752 -12.04 -17.82 0.44
C TRP A 752 -10.90 -17.45 1.40
N MET A 753 -9.75 -18.12 1.40
CA MET A 753 -8.68 -17.80 2.37
C MET A 753 -8.05 -16.41 2.17
N GLY A 754 -8.18 -15.78 0.99
CA GLY A 754 -7.66 -14.45 0.73
C GLY A 754 -6.19 -14.29 1.12
N LEU A 755 -5.85 -13.21 1.85
CA LEU A 755 -4.47 -12.94 2.29
C LEU A 755 -3.87 -14.01 3.22
N ARG A 756 -4.68 -14.89 3.85
CA ARG A 756 -4.16 -16.02 4.65
C ARG A 756 -3.37 -17.03 3.78
N LEU A 757 -3.54 -17.01 2.45
CA LEU A 757 -2.84 -17.90 1.52
C LEU A 757 -1.32 -17.69 1.49
N GLU A 758 -0.81 -16.50 1.82
CA GLU A 758 0.63 -16.23 1.80
C GLU A 758 1.39 -16.89 2.97
N SER A 759 2.64 -17.24 2.70
CA SER A 759 3.69 -17.64 3.65
C SER A 759 5.01 -17.79 2.87
N PRO A 760 6.18 -17.91 3.53
CA PRO A 760 7.44 -18.25 2.87
C PRO A 760 7.44 -19.60 2.10
N ARG A 761 6.43 -20.46 2.33
CA ARG A 761 6.22 -21.72 1.58
C ARG A 761 5.28 -21.58 0.38
N THR A 762 4.39 -20.60 0.44
CA THR A 762 3.26 -20.40 -0.48
C THR A 762 3.32 -19.04 -1.16
N GLU A 763 4.54 -18.51 -1.40
CA GLU A 763 4.79 -17.23 -2.08
C GLU A 763 3.89 -17.06 -3.31
N ARG A 764 3.13 -15.96 -3.33
CA ARG A 764 2.20 -15.57 -4.40
C ARG A 764 0.96 -16.46 -4.56
N ALA A 765 0.62 -17.26 -3.55
CA ALA A 765 -0.64 -17.99 -3.52
C ALA A 765 -1.85 -17.04 -3.51
N TYR A 766 -1.76 -15.89 -2.84
CA TYR A 766 -2.79 -14.85 -2.88
C TYR A 766 -2.99 -14.33 -4.32
N GLN A 767 -1.95 -13.91 -5.04
CA GLN A 767 -2.17 -13.44 -6.43
C GLN A 767 -2.63 -14.58 -7.34
N GLY A 768 -2.02 -15.77 -7.24
CA GLY A 768 -2.36 -16.93 -8.06
C GLY A 768 -3.77 -17.50 -7.83
N VAL A 769 -4.43 -17.16 -6.73
CA VAL A 769 -5.80 -17.58 -6.42
C VAL A 769 -6.78 -16.40 -6.49
N THR A 770 -6.60 -15.35 -5.70
CA THR A 770 -7.53 -14.20 -5.60
C THR A 770 -7.81 -13.52 -6.95
N TYR A 771 -6.77 -13.35 -7.77
CA TYR A 771 -6.88 -12.75 -9.10
C TYR A 771 -7.29 -13.84 -10.10
N SER A 772 -6.36 -14.78 -10.37
CA SER A 772 -6.50 -15.74 -11.47
C SER A 772 -7.66 -16.73 -11.28
N LYS A 773 -7.87 -17.26 -10.06
CA LYS A 773 -8.99 -18.18 -9.79
C LYS A 773 -10.31 -17.41 -9.64
N GLY A 774 -10.29 -16.23 -9.02
CA GLY A 774 -11.45 -15.33 -8.95
C GLY A 774 -12.01 -14.96 -10.34
N ALA A 775 -11.13 -14.63 -11.29
CA ALA A 775 -11.51 -14.37 -12.67
C ALA A 775 -12.07 -15.62 -13.38
N TYR A 776 -11.53 -16.81 -13.05
CA TYR A 776 -12.06 -18.08 -13.53
C TYR A 776 -13.47 -18.37 -12.99
N VAL A 777 -13.80 -18.03 -11.73
CA VAL A 777 -15.15 -18.17 -11.18
C VAL A 777 -16.16 -17.39 -12.03
N LEU A 778 -15.82 -16.16 -12.43
CA LEU A 778 -16.66 -15.35 -13.32
C LEU A 778 -16.75 -15.89 -14.75
N GLN A 779 -15.64 -16.28 -15.37
CA GLN A 779 -15.67 -16.86 -16.72
C GLN A 779 -16.45 -18.18 -16.75
N MET A 780 -16.42 -18.97 -15.67
CA MET A 780 -17.24 -20.17 -15.53
C MET A 780 -18.73 -19.86 -15.31
N LEU A 781 -19.09 -18.85 -14.51
CA LEU A 781 -20.47 -18.37 -14.40
C LEU A 781 -21.01 -17.87 -15.76
N ARG A 782 -20.23 -17.08 -16.50
CA ARG A 782 -20.52 -16.68 -17.88
C ARG A 782 -20.65 -17.91 -18.80
N SER A 783 -19.73 -18.87 -18.69
CA SER A 783 -19.75 -20.15 -19.43
C SER A 783 -21.07 -20.92 -19.24
N LEU A 784 -21.61 -20.91 -18.01
CA LEU A 784 -22.89 -21.52 -17.63
C LEU A 784 -24.12 -20.72 -18.10
N MET A 785 -24.03 -19.39 -18.14
CA MET A 785 -25.12 -18.47 -18.49
C MET A 785 -25.26 -18.18 -19.99
N TYR A 786 -24.27 -18.52 -20.82
CA TYR A 786 -24.32 -18.37 -22.28
C TYR A 786 -25.60 -18.98 -22.90
N SER A 787 -26.37 -18.16 -23.62
CA SER A 787 -27.47 -18.66 -24.44
C SER A 787 -26.98 -19.21 -25.79
N ASP A 788 -27.10 -20.53 -25.96
CA ASP A 788 -26.98 -21.22 -27.25
C ASP A 788 -28.26 -21.09 -28.12
N GLN A 789 -29.25 -20.27 -27.72
CA GLN A 789 -30.57 -20.13 -28.37
C GLN A 789 -30.95 -18.67 -28.66
N GLY A 790 -31.29 -18.39 -29.93
CA GLY A 790 -31.90 -17.12 -30.36
C GLY A 790 -30.98 -16.18 -31.14
N ALA A 791 -31.52 -15.00 -31.50
CA ALA A 791 -30.84 -13.96 -32.29
C ALA A 791 -30.41 -12.74 -31.44
N GLY A 792 -30.46 -12.85 -30.12
CA GLY A 792 -30.04 -11.80 -29.18
C GLY A 792 -28.57 -11.88 -28.80
N ASN A 793 -28.15 -11.06 -27.83
CA ASN A 793 -26.85 -11.20 -27.21
C ASN A 793 -26.77 -12.52 -26.43
N ARG A 794 -25.67 -13.27 -26.57
CA ARG A 794 -25.50 -14.57 -25.91
C ARG A 794 -25.14 -14.44 -24.43
N ASP A 795 -24.48 -13.34 -24.06
CA ASP A 795 -24.09 -13.02 -22.69
C ASP A 795 -25.20 -12.33 -21.88
N GLN A 796 -26.42 -12.17 -22.43
CA GLN A 796 -27.45 -11.31 -21.83
C GLN A 796 -27.77 -11.66 -20.37
N ALA A 797 -27.93 -12.94 -20.04
CA ALA A 797 -28.21 -13.36 -18.66
C ALA A 797 -27.07 -13.05 -17.67
N PHE A 798 -25.82 -13.09 -18.13
CA PHE A 798 -24.66 -12.70 -17.32
C PHE A 798 -24.58 -11.18 -17.15
N ILE A 799 -24.93 -10.40 -18.19
CA ILE A 799 -25.02 -8.95 -18.12
C ILE A 799 -26.16 -8.51 -17.19
N ASP A 800 -27.33 -9.15 -17.28
CA ASP A 800 -28.48 -8.88 -16.42
C ASP A 800 -28.14 -9.17 -14.94
N MET A 801 -27.45 -10.29 -14.66
CA MET A 801 -26.90 -10.62 -13.33
C MET A 801 -25.91 -9.56 -12.83
N MET A 802 -24.98 -9.13 -13.69
CA MET A 802 -23.94 -8.17 -13.30
C MET A 802 -24.49 -6.76 -13.10
N HIS A 803 -25.49 -6.33 -13.87
CA HIS A 803 -26.18 -5.05 -13.67
C HIS A 803 -26.93 -5.04 -12.33
N ASP A 804 -27.64 -6.13 -12.01
CA ASP A 804 -28.35 -6.30 -10.74
C ASP A 804 -27.41 -6.38 -9.53
N PHE A 805 -26.24 -7.01 -9.66
CA PHE A 805 -25.19 -6.99 -8.64
C PHE A 805 -24.65 -5.58 -8.41
N MET A 806 -24.35 -4.85 -9.49
CA MET A 806 -23.81 -3.49 -9.48
C MET A 806 -24.82 -2.41 -9.06
N GLU A 807 -26.11 -2.67 -9.20
CA GLU A 807 -27.17 -1.82 -8.64
C GLU A 807 -27.38 -2.13 -7.15
N SER A 808 -27.45 -3.42 -6.77
CA SER A 808 -27.68 -3.86 -5.38
C SER A 808 -26.57 -3.45 -4.40
N HIS A 809 -25.31 -3.37 -4.87
CA HIS A 809 -24.15 -3.03 -4.02
C HIS A 809 -23.52 -1.68 -4.37
N ARG A 810 -24.25 -0.79 -5.06
CA ARG A 810 -23.71 0.52 -5.48
C ARG A 810 -23.29 1.35 -4.26
N ASN A 811 -22.02 1.73 -4.25
CA ASN A 811 -21.35 2.47 -3.18
C ASN A 811 -21.16 1.70 -1.85
N SER A 812 -21.71 0.50 -1.68
CA SER A 812 -21.50 -0.34 -0.49
C SER A 812 -20.37 -1.35 -0.66
N ALA A 813 -20.13 -2.15 0.38
CA ALA A 813 -19.33 -3.38 0.30
C ALA A 813 -20.22 -4.58 -0.09
N ALA A 814 -19.65 -5.55 -0.80
CA ALA A 814 -20.25 -6.83 -1.12
C ALA A 814 -19.44 -7.97 -0.48
N SER A 815 -20.14 -9.04 -0.07
CA SER A 815 -19.55 -10.31 0.36
C SER A 815 -19.78 -11.41 -0.68
N THR A 816 -19.02 -12.48 -0.59
CA THR A 816 -19.08 -13.66 -1.47
C THR A 816 -20.49 -14.27 -1.48
N GLU A 817 -21.14 -14.39 -0.31
CA GLU A 817 -22.52 -14.88 -0.22
C GLU A 817 -23.54 -13.87 -0.78
N SER A 818 -23.28 -12.55 -0.72
CA SER A 818 -24.15 -11.55 -1.37
C SER A 818 -24.05 -11.60 -2.90
N PHE A 819 -22.85 -11.81 -3.46
CA PHE A 819 -22.66 -12.07 -4.89
C PHE A 819 -23.31 -13.39 -5.32
N LYS A 820 -23.12 -14.46 -4.54
CA LYS A 820 -23.78 -15.76 -4.73
C LYS A 820 -25.30 -15.64 -4.76
N ALA A 821 -25.91 -14.88 -3.86
CA ALA A 821 -27.35 -14.67 -3.85
C ALA A 821 -27.87 -13.99 -5.14
N ILE A 822 -27.10 -13.07 -5.73
CA ILE A 822 -27.42 -12.50 -7.06
C ILE A 822 -27.21 -13.54 -8.17
N ALA A 823 -26.13 -14.33 -8.14
CA ALA A 823 -25.92 -15.40 -9.11
C ALA A 823 -27.04 -16.46 -9.06
N GLU A 824 -27.54 -16.81 -7.86
CA GLU A 824 -28.69 -17.70 -7.63
C GLU A 824 -30.01 -17.09 -8.16
N LYS A 825 -30.22 -15.79 -8.00
CA LYS A 825 -31.38 -15.05 -8.53
C LYS A 825 -31.47 -15.08 -10.07
N HIS A 826 -30.33 -15.14 -10.77
CA HIS A 826 -30.25 -15.14 -12.24
C HIS A 826 -29.91 -16.50 -12.86
N MET A 827 -29.69 -17.55 -12.06
CA MET A 827 -29.23 -18.83 -12.59
C MET A 827 -30.24 -19.49 -13.55
N SER A 828 -29.73 -20.19 -14.56
CA SER A 828 -30.58 -20.96 -15.45
C SER A 828 -31.08 -22.25 -14.77
N LYS A 829 -32.20 -22.81 -15.25
CA LYS A 829 -32.72 -24.12 -14.80
C LYS A 829 -31.75 -25.31 -15.05
N GLN A 830 -30.66 -25.09 -15.77
CA GLN A 830 -29.60 -26.06 -15.97
C GLN A 830 -28.54 -25.99 -14.85
N MET A 831 -28.37 -24.83 -14.20
CA MET A 831 -27.41 -24.63 -13.10
C MET A 831 -27.94 -25.13 -11.75
N ASP A 832 -29.27 -25.22 -11.58
CA ASP A 832 -29.95 -25.79 -10.41
C ASP A 832 -29.83 -27.34 -10.38
N LEU A 833 -28.60 -27.85 -10.27
CA LEU A 833 -28.29 -29.28 -10.24
C LEU A 833 -28.97 -30.02 -9.08
N GLN A 834 -29.10 -29.35 -7.93
CA GLN A 834 -29.64 -29.90 -6.69
C GLN A 834 -31.17 -29.74 -6.58
N ARG A 835 -31.81 -28.93 -7.45
CA ARG A 835 -33.25 -28.62 -7.46
C ARG A 835 -33.74 -27.95 -6.18
N ASN A 836 -32.88 -27.13 -5.58
CA ASN A 836 -33.10 -26.39 -4.34
C ASN A 836 -33.11 -24.87 -4.56
N GLY A 837 -32.86 -24.39 -5.78
CA GLY A 837 -32.75 -22.96 -6.05
C GLY A 837 -31.40 -22.35 -5.64
N ARG A 838 -30.35 -23.16 -5.43
CA ARG A 838 -29.03 -22.72 -4.96
C ARG A 838 -27.91 -23.08 -5.94
N LEU A 839 -26.81 -22.33 -5.84
CA LEU A 839 -25.52 -22.59 -6.50
C LEU A 839 -24.47 -23.12 -5.51
N ASP A 840 -24.90 -23.65 -4.36
CA ASP A 840 -24.03 -24.18 -3.31
C ASP A 840 -22.94 -25.10 -3.89
N TRP A 841 -23.27 -26.04 -4.80
CA TRP A 841 -22.29 -26.90 -5.49
C TRP A 841 -21.12 -26.13 -6.13
N PHE A 842 -21.42 -25.05 -6.86
CA PHE A 842 -20.43 -24.28 -7.60
C PHE A 842 -19.55 -23.45 -6.66
N PHE A 843 -20.13 -22.87 -5.61
CA PHE A 843 -19.35 -22.09 -4.63
C PHE A 843 -18.52 -23.00 -3.71
N ASP A 844 -19.06 -24.15 -3.29
CA ASP A 844 -18.36 -25.14 -2.48
C ASP A 844 -17.14 -25.74 -3.20
N GLU A 845 -17.25 -25.98 -4.50
CA GLU A 845 -16.15 -26.49 -5.33
C GLU A 845 -15.08 -25.44 -5.66
N TRP A 846 -15.51 -24.28 -6.18
CA TRP A 846 -14.61 -23.33 -6.85
C TRP A 846 -14.19 -22.16 -5.96
N VAL A 847 -14.98 -21.79 -4.96
CA VAL A 847 -14.67 -20.71 -4.01
C VAL A 847 -14.17 -21.24 -2.66
N TYR A 848 -14.89 -22.19 -2.07
CA TYR A 848 -14.53 -22.82 -0.79
C TYR A 848 -13.64 -24.06 -0.93
N GLY A 849 -13.51 -24.59 -2.14
CA GLY A 849 -12.72 -25.79 -2.46
C GLY A 849 -11.40 -25.53 -3.18
N THR A 850 -10.50 -26.52 -3.14
CA THR A 850 -9.20 -26.55 -3.85
C THR A 850 -9.13 -27.61 -4.95
N GLN A 851 -10.25 -28.29 -5.24
CA GLN A 851 -10.29 -29.31 -6.29
C GLN A 851 -10.30 -28.67 -7.67
N ILE A 852 -9.55 -29.26 -8.60
CA ILE A 852 -9.53 -28.87 -10.01
C ILE A 852 -9.53 -30.17 -10.83
N PRO A 853 -10.47 -30.36 -11.75
CA PRO A 853 -10.64 -31.60 -12.50
C PRO A 853 -9.64 -31.74 -13.64
N ARG A 854 -9.39 -32.99 -14.05
CA ARG A 854 -8.80 -33.34 -15.35
C ARG A 854 -9.89 -33.86 -16.28
N TYR A 855 -9.83 -33.43 -17.55
CA TYR A 855 -10.74 -33.89 -18.59
C TYR A 855 -10.03 -34.71 -19.67
N HIS A 856 -10.73 -35.74 -20.15
CA HIS A 856 -10.36 -36.45 -21.37
C HIS A 856 -11.54 -36.47 -22.34
N PHE A 857 -11.32 -36.00 -23.57
CA PHE A 857 -12.37 -35.79 -24.57
C PHE A 857 -12.08 -36.57 -25.85
N LYS A 858 -13.10 -37.25 -26.38
CA LYS A 858 -13.10 -37.90 -27.70
C LYS A 858 -14.38 -37.53 -28.44
N TYR A 859 -14.34 -37.62 -29.76
CA TYR A 859 -15.53 -37.54 -30.59
C TYR A 859 -15.43 -38.43 -31.81
N ASP A 860 -16.58 -38.78 -32.38
CA ASP A 860 -16.76 -39.50 -33.63
C ASP A 860 -17.85 -38.80 -34.46
N VAL A 861 -17.72 -38.86 -35.79
CA VAL A 861 -18.54 -38.07 -36.74
C VAL A 861 -19.23 -39.03 -37.71
N GLN A 862 -20.49 -39.34 -37.41
CA GLN A 862 -21.27 -40.37 -38.09
C GLN A 862 -22.31 -39.77 -39.06
N PRO A 863 -22.64 -40.46 -40.17
CA PRO A 863 -23.78 -40.08 -41.00
C PRO A 863 -25.10 -40.08 -40.20
N GLY A 864 -25.87 -39.01 -40.35
CA GLY A 864 -27.25 -38.89 -39.87
C GLY A 864 -28.28 -39.23 -40.95
N ASN A 865 -29.55 -39.01 -40.63
CA ASN A 865 -30.64 -39.18 -41.59
C ASN A 865 -30.78 -37.90 -42.44
N GLY A 866 -31.17 -38.02 -43.71
CA GLY A 866 -31.53 -36.88 -44.56
C GLY A 866 -30.37 -36.01 -45.07
N GLY A 867 -29.12 -36.36 -44.76
CA GLY A 867 -27.92 -35.56 -45.11
C GLY A 867 -27.25 -34.91 -43.90
N ASN A 868 -27.95 -34.82 -42.76
CA ASN A 868 -27.41 -34.35 -41.50
C ASN A 868 -26.28 -35.26 -40.96
N VAL A 869 -25.52 -34.75 -40.01
CA VAL A 869 -24.37 -35.40 -39.37
C VAL A 869 -24.62 -35.57 -37.87
N LYS A 870 -24.15 -36.67 -37.30
CA LYS A 870 -24.20 -36.97 -35.86
C LYS A 870 -22.80 -36.92 -35.28
N VAL A 871 -22.50 -35.92 -34.47
CA VAL A 871 -21.27 -35.86 -33.67
C VAL A 871 -21.55 -36.54 -32.34
N ARG A 872 -21.01 -37.75 -32.15
CA ARG A 872 -21.00 -38.41 -30.85
C ARG A 872 -19.78 -37.93 -30.08
N VAL A 873 -19.97 -37.48 -28.84
CA VAL A 873 -18.87 -37.11 -27.93
C VAL A 873 -18.78 -38.08 -26.75
N GLU A 874 -17.58 -38.20 -26.20
CA GLU A 874 -17.26 -38.89 -24.96
C GLU A 874 -16.36 -37.99 -24.11
N LEU A 875 -16.75 -37.73 -22.87
CA LEU A 875 -16.07 -36.86 -21.93
C LEU A 875 -15.91 -37.58 -20.59
N THR A 876 -14.68 -37.73 -20.13
CA THR A 876 -14.35 -38.26 -18.80
C THR A 876 -13.83 -37.13 -17.90
N GLN A 877 -14.35 -37.06 -16.68
CA GLN A 877 -13.85 -36.24 -15.57
C GLN A 877 -13.10 -37.12 -14.57
N SER A 878 -11.99 -36.63 -14.01
CA SER A 878 -11.22 -37.31 -12.97
C SER A 878 -10.45 -36.33 -12.08
N GLU A 879 -9.83 -36.83 -11.01
CA GLU A 879 -9.03 -36.06 -10.02
C GLU A 879 -9.87 -35.15 -9.10
N VAL A 880 -11.11 -35.57 -8.82
CA VAL A 880 -12.08 -34.90 -7.92
C VAL A 880 -12.80 -35.91 -7.02
N ASP A 881 -13.68 -35.48 -6.12
CA ASP A 881 -14.60 -36.35 -5.35
C ASP A 881 -15.83 -36.79 -6.18
N ASP A 882 -16.83 -37.42 -5.53
CA ASP A 882 -18.03 -37.95 -6.19
C ASP A 882 -19.18 -36.92 -6.33
N GLN A 883 -19.08 -35.75 -5.69
CA GLN A 883 -20.07 -34.67 -5.75
C GLN A 883 -19.69 -33.60 -6.78
N PHE A 884 -18.39 -33.36 -6.97
CA PHE A 884 -17.84 -32.33 -7.87
C PHE A 884 -18.46 -32.34 -9.27
N ALA A 885 -19.06 -31.22 -9.69
CA ALA A 885 -19.81 -31.08 -10.91
C ALA A 885 -19.28 -29.97 -11.83
N MET A 886 -19.34 -30.16 -13.15
CA MET A 886 -19.16 -29.05 -14.07
C MET A 886 -19.86 -29.27 -15.41
N PHE A 887 -20.21 -28.17 -16.08
CA PHE A 887 -20.65 -28.16 -17.47
C PHE A 887 -19.51 -27.71 -18.37
N LEU A 888 -19.15 -28.55 -19.33
CA LEU A 888 -18.02 -28.27 -20.23
C LEU A 888 -18.54 -27.84 -21.60
N PRO A 889 -18.15 -26.65 -22.10
CA PRO A 889 -18.57 -26.19 -23.42
C PRO A 889 -17.85 -26.96 -24.52
N ILE A 890 -18.62 -27.34 -25.55
CA ILE A 890 -18.14 -28.10 -26.70
C ILE A 890 -18.27 -27.22 -27.94
N PHE A 891 -17.23 -27.24 -28.78
CA PHE A 891 -17.10 -26.40 -29.96
C PHE A 891 -16.86 -27.22 -31.22
N ALA A 892 -17.29 -26.70 -32.37
CA ALA A 892 -16.98 -27.24 -33.68
C ALA A 892 -16.53 -26.15 -34.66
N ASP A 893 -15.56 -26.46 -35.52
CA ASP A 893 -15.17 -25.60 -36.65
C ASP A 893 -15.75 -26.14 -37.96
N PHE A 894 -16.49 -25.29 -38.67
CA PHE A 894 -17.07 -25.56 -39.98
C PHE A 894 -16.25 -24.94 -41.14
N GLY A 895 -15.06 -24.43 -40.85
CA GLY A 895 -14.18 -23.70 -41.75
C GLY A 895 -14.23 -22.17 -41.60
N LYS A 896 -14.71 -21.67 -40.45
CA LYS A 896 -14.81 -20.23 -40.14
C LYS A 896 -14.30 -19.89 -38.73
N GLY A 897 -13.79 -20.86 -37.98
CA GLY A 897 -13.47 -20.72 -36.55
C GLY A 897 -14.39 -21.59 -35.69
N MET A 898 -14.02 -21.73 -34.42
CA MET A 898 -14.72 -22.58 -33.46
C MET A 898 -16.01 -21.91 -32.97
N VAL A 899 -17.14 -22.61 -33.10
CA VAL A 899 -18.46 -22.16 -32.65
C VAL A 899 -18.95 -23.14 -31.57
N ARG A 900 -19.48 -22.62 -30.45
CA ARG A 900 -20.12 -23.42 -29.40
C ARG A 900 -21.32 -24.17 -29.99
N ILE A 901 -21.42 -25.46 -29.72
CA ILE A 901 -22.49 -26.36 -30.18
C ILE A 901 -23.36 -26.89 -29.04
N GLY A 902 -23.09 -26.44 -27.81
CA GLY A 902 -23.72 -26.88 -26.57
C GLY A 902 -22.68 -27.18 -25.49
N GLN A 903 -23.15 -27.79 -24.41
CA GLN A 903 -22.35 -28.13 -23.23
C GLN A 903 -22.74 -29.51 -22.65
N LEU A 904 -21.83 -30.15 -21.93
CA LEU A 904 -22.05 -31.46 -21.32
C LEU A 904 -21.74 -31.43 -19.81
N ALA A 905 -22.74 -31.79 -18.99
CA ALA A 905 -22.59 -31.94 -17.56
C ALA A 905 -21.81 -33.22 -17.21
N VAL A 906 -20.86 -33.12 -16.27
CA VAL A 906 -20.25 -34.27 -15.59
C VAL A 906 -20.34 -34.03 -14.08
N VAL A 907 -20.51 -35.12 -13.32
CA VAL A 907 -20.56 -35.13 -11.85
C VAL A 907 -19.74 -36.33 -11.41
N GLY A 908 -18.82 -36.12 -10.47
CA GLY A 908 -17.89 -37.11 -9.95
C GLY A 908 -16.81 -37.57 -10.94
N ASN A 909 -16.08 -38.63 -10.58
CA ASN A 909 -15.12 -39.30 -11.46
C ASN A 909 -15.84 -40.17 -12.52
N ALA A 910 -16.49 -39.53 -13.51
CA ALA A 910 -17.42 -40.18 -14.43
C ALA A 910 -17.11 -39.93 -15.91
N THR A 911 -17.52 -40.88 -16.75
CA THR A 911 -17.58 -40.72 -18.22
C THR A 911 -19.02 -40.49 -18.66
N ARG A 912 -19.23 -39.46 -19.49
CA ARG A 912 -20.52 -39.09 -20.09
C ARG A 912 -20.41 -39.10 -21.61
N THR A 913 -21.51 -39.37 -22.31
CA THR A 913 -21.57 -39.30 -23.78
C THR A 913 -22.81 -38.54 -24.21
N ALA A 914 -22.72 -37.82 -25.33
CA ALA A 914 -23.83 -37.10 -25.93
C ALA A 914 -23.75 -37.19 -27.47
N ILE A 915 -24.84 -36.85 -28.15
CA ILE A 915 -24.90 -36.82 -29.63
C ILE A 915 -25.50 -35.48 -30.07
N PHE A 916 -24.70 -34.68 -30.77
CA PHE A 916 -25.13 -33.45 -31.41
C PHE A 916 -25.49 -33.74 -32.87
N ASN A 917 -26.69 -33.34 -33.29
CA ASN A 917 -27.13 -33.41 -34.69
C ASN A 917 -26.81 -32.08 -35.36
N MET A 918 -26.23 -32.11 -36.57
CA MET A 918 -25.77 -30.93 -37.32
C MET A 918 -26.18 -31.02 -38.78
N ASP A 919 -26.45 -29.88 -39.42
CA ASP A 919 -26.77 -29.81 -40.85
C ASP A 919 -25.51 -29.79 -41.75
N GLN A 920 -24.33 -29.59 -41.16
CA GLN A 920 -23.03 -29.62 -41.85
C GLN A 920 -22.04 -30.52 -41.10
N GLN A 921 -21.14 -31.19 -41.83
CA GLN A 921 -20.01 -31.90 -41.22
C GLN A 921 -18.97 -30.90 -40.67
N PRO A 922 -18.57 -31.01 -39.39
CA PRO A 922 -17.48 -30.21 -38.84
C PRO A 922 -16.11 -30.73 -39.28
N LYS A 923 -15.12 -29.82 -39.41
CA LYS A 923 -13.71 -30.15 -39.69
C LYS A 923 -12.96 -30.61 -38.45
N LYS A 924 -13.34 -30.08 -37.28
CA LYS A 924 -12.79 -30.41 -35.97
C LYS A 924 -13.87 -30.15 -34.92
N VAL A 925 -13.91 -30.98 -33.89
CA VAL A 925 -14.66 -30.77 -32.65
C VAL A 925 -13.67 -30.71 -31.48
N ALA A 926 -13.95 -29.91 -30.46
CA ALA A 926 -13.08 -29.74 -29.30
C ALA A 926 -13.85 -29.33 -28.04
N LEU A 927 -13.31 -29.69 -26.88
CA LEU A 927 -13.74 -29.20 -25.56
C LEU A 927 -13.04 -27.87 -25.24
N ASN A 928 -13.67 -27.00 -24.45
CA ASN A 928 -13.01 -25.90 -23.70
C ASN A 928 -12.04 -25.03 -24.53
N VAL A 929 -12.38 -24.75 -25.79
CA VAL A 929 -11.45 -24.16 -26.78
C VAL A 929 -10.90 -22.80 -26.35
N TYR A 930 -11.75 -21.98 -25.74
CA TYR A 930 -11.42 -20.63 -25.31
C TYR A 930 -11.02 -20.57 -23.83
N LYS A 931 -10.76 -21.74 -23.20
CA LYS A 931 -10.36 -21.88 -21.80
C LYS A 931 -11.38 -21.32 -20.80
N ASP A 932 -12.66 -21.48 -21.14
CA ASP A 932 -13.83 -21.05 -20.36
C ASP A 932 -13.99 -21.76 -19.01
N VAL A 933 -13.32 -22.90 -18.82
CA VAL A 933 -13.36 -23.72 -17.60
C VAL A 933 -11.94 -24.05 -17.14
N LEU A 934 -11.72 -24.01 -15.83
CA LEU A 934 -10.45 -24.31 -15.17
C LEU A 934 -10.19 -25.83 -15.13
N GLU A 935 -9.06 -26.28 -15.68
CA GLU A 935 -8.73 -27.71 -15.85
C GLU A 935 -7.22 -28.00 -15.62
N ARG A 936 -6.90 -29.25 -15.22
CA ARG A 936 -5.52 -29.75 -15.00
C ARG A 936 -4.84 -30.32 -16.24
#